data_AF-A0A1H3VQG0-F1
#
_entry.id   AF-A0A1H3VQG0-F1
#
_cell.length_a   1.000
_cell.length_b   1.000
_cell.length_c   1.000
_cell.angle_alpha   90.00
_cell.angle_beta   90.00
_cell.angle_gamma   90.00
#
_symmetry.space_group_name_H-M   'P 1'
#
loop_
_entity.id
_entity.type
_entity.pdbx_description
1 polymer ?
#
loop_
_entity_poly.entity_id
_entity_poly.type
_entity_poly.pdbx_seq_one_letter_code
_entity_poly.pdbx_strand_id
1 'polypeptide(L)'
;MDEVMDFMLDEDKILPYVFDGNKYYFPPDCEYDRKLRILYKGKGRSVRLRKLEKAKKDFNNDQIYKGGKIYKLVWYRPKKGQLDVESDMRVLDTDTRDKEVRHRQIIADYPLVGLKVYSSDERKKLLEDARSCLGKMHSSMGDYASLEEKEKVFLAAVEIVKNWDGADVTFTEYLCKCMGVPEEWYTDIVKCFNTGDMFSNDERWIYKDNQKENKSTLLIHALSPRKSWYALFDLVDILYRETLDSFYDESDPAIDMFLEALAEKFRGAKYRGKNSLKIGSKAYQIQEGIQKLVVERPKYSKILIQRILSRLEDTIEQRVEASQDYLDQMLDDWYMQKIKQAIDYQRKSQNTRRYDVASNLDSIHPKYRLNNEEELALDLPNIRQRQASTAYLNLFLDSADESIIMLDHHSLDVYQSNFVTTLRGTSLDLEKVLAKSAEQTEKKICLRLEIWCDDNLLYNSEKELYRSCWLFEGDVERKAQNCQLGEYRVLVPNGSTIADDAGLQTLYEKPYGYKLYLLDLQEDASVFINGITLGNQKKKDRLWVKLPDVHRELEYVEDGRIYQVCDEQQNQAKIEVIVPENLQANQFILRCDDVEYPLVKLTSTFLGTSQVFEFPLAATGEGVIIQILEPEKERQVVDECAFICIPALQGEFNKLVYYHAEDYKQAYLSVTETGKAEQKYSFGASDEQVKIPYGKGTLCFAIPKLTVGYWTKGERSKLAAWQNDWYWHKSLEDVALKVDVPDYIKRKVYLGEQPVEPMKIENGYDLDVMIRAGSENDHQALTARIEKDGQSVDISLGTIVYKTMFMNNMLEIKVDGEDQLIWKHGRYIGEANNNLKLILSVDGQAVEYDLSLEEPLIQKNCSLLGKYEYKIVREKRSFLGTERVLMSQGEVTLGDITRIRFKNKRIKLLGGIKIDFLGNYPDQDIILQSTYIEDIVYMGEKQDDNLGLVPVYEGVLYTKDNISGHRFDFCEEDSRKKLADGKEIRILAMHRVRITYLSELTLLLNFATGEYQGEALAVHHVKRNIFHLTDWNPDDLPKEKQGYYGLMDSYQYDVEENVDV
;
A
#
# COMPACT_ATOMS: atom_id res chain seq x y z
N MET A 1 46.83 5.96 -57.21
CA MET A 1 46.64 4.87 -56.25
C MET A 1 47.63 5.07 -55.12
N ASP A 2 48.92 5.25 -55.43
CA ASP A 2 49.93 5.57 -54.42
C ASP A 2 49.64 6.87 -53.65
N GLU A 3 49.21 7.96 -54.32
CA GLU A 3 48.76 9.20 -53.63
C GLU A 3 47.52 9.03 -52.73
N VAL A 4 46.64 8.06 -53.04
CA VAL A 4 45.43 7.79 -52.24
C VAL A 4 45.78 6.93 -51.03
N MET A 5 46.75 6.02 -51.20
CA MET A 5 47.29 5.19 -50.12
C MET A 5 48.16 5.99 -49.16
N ASP A 6 48.93 6.97 -49.63
CA ASP A 6 49.72 7.85 -48.77
C ASP A 6 48.82 8.84 -47.99
N PHE A 7 47.69 9.27 -48.56
CA PHE A 7 46.65 10.04 -47.83
C PHE A 7 45.96 9.21 -46.72
N MET A 8 45.86 7.90 -46.91
CA MET A 8 45.22 6.97 -45.99
C MET A 8 46.14 6.48 -44.85
N LEU A 9 47.45 6.59 -45.03
CA LEU A 9 48.49 6.16 -44.07
C LEU A 9 49.09 7.34 -43.30
N ASP A 10 48.51 8.53 -43.44
CA ASP A 10 48.84 9.73 -42.68
C ASP A 10 48.31 9.56 -41.25
N GLU A 11 49.20 9.31 -40.28
CA GLU A 11 48.86 8.90 -38.89
C GLU A 11 47.98 9.92 -38.14
N ASP A 12 47.89 11.16 -38.63
CA ASP A 12 47.15 12.27 -38.01
C ASP A 12 45.74 12.50 -38.59
N LYS A 13 45.24 11.68 -39.52
CA LYS A 13 43.94 11.90 -40.17
C LYS A 13 42.91 10.81 -39.91
N ILE A 14 41.79 11.23 -39.30
CA ILE A 14 40.64 10.38 -38.95
C ILE A 14 39.67 10.32 -40.15
N LEU A 15 39.41 9.13 -40.67
CA LEU A 15 38.44 8.92 -41.76
C LEU A 15 37.09 8.41 -41.21
N PRO A 16 35.97 9.14 -41.41
CA PRO A 16 34.66 8.70 -40.95
C PRO A 16 34.10 7.58 -41.84
N TYR A 17 33.58 6.52 -41.22
CA TYR A 17 32.92 5.40 -41.90
C TYR A 17 31.61 5.01 -41.20
N VAL A 18 30.76 4.28 -41.92
CA VAL A 18 29.54 3.66 -41.41
C VAL A 18 29.63 2.15 -41.64
N PHE A 19 29.22 1.37 -40.65
CA PHE A 19 29.18 -0.08 -40.69
C PHE A 19 27.73 -0.54 -40.58
N ASP A 20 27.20 -1.28 -41.57
CA ASP A 20 25.80 -1.78 -41.54
C ASP A 20 25.65 -3.23 -41.03
N GLY A 21 26.68 -3.77 -40.41
CA GLY A 21 26.68 -5.15 -39.92
C GLY A 21 27.34 -6.16 -40.87
N ASN A 22 27.58 -5.83 -42.15
CA ASN A 22 28.35 -6.72 -43.04
C ASN A 22 29.42 -6.03 -43.88
N LYS A 23 29.38 -4.71 -44.07
CA LYS A 23 30.39 -3.95 -44.84
C LYS A 23 30.66 -2.58 -44.24
N TYR A 24 31.91 -2.13 -44.38
CA TYR A 24 32.32 -0.75 -44.13
C TYR A 24 32.10 0.09 -45.38
N TYR A 25 31.46 1.25 -45.24
CA TYR A 25 31.33 2.22 -46.31
C TYR A 25 31.57 3.65 -45.84
N PHE A 26 32.23 4.42 -46.70
CA PHE A 26 32.43 5.84 -46.50
C PHE A 26 31.14 6.59 -46.83
N PRO A 27 30.71 7.58 -46.01
CA PRO A 27 29.55 8.39 -46.29
C PRO A 27 29.67 9.08 -47.66
N PRO A 28 28.57 9.21 -48.43
CA PRO A 28 28.57 10.00 -49.66
C PRO A 28 29.05 11.43 -49.38
N ASP A 29 29.90 11.96 -50.27
CA ASP A 29 30.44 13.33 -50.21
C ASP A 29 31.38 13.62 -49.02
N CYS A 30 31.88 12.58 -48.33
CA CYS A 30 33.05 12.74 -47.47
C CYS A 30 34.30 13.11 -48.31
N GLU A 31 35.34 13.66 -47.66
CA GLU A 31 36.52 14.16 -48.38
C GLU A 31 37.20 13.09 -49.25
N TYR A 32 37.14 11.82 -48.80
CA TYR A 32 37.63 10.66 -49.54
C TYR A 32 36.77 10.35 -50.78
N ASP A 33 35.43 10.37 -50.67
CA ASP A 33 34.52 10.19 -51.80
C ASP A 33 34.65 11.33 -52.83
N ARG A 34 34.84 12.58 -52.37
CA ARG A 34 35.11 13.72 -53.26
C ARG A 34 36.41 13.56 -54.02
N LYS A 35 37.52 13.17 -53.38
CA LYS A 35 38.81 12.96 -54.06
C LYS A 35 38.78 11.77 -55.02
N LEU A 36 38.09 10.68 -54.69
CA LEU A 36 37.86 9.56 -55.62
C LEU A 36 37.00 9.98 -56.83
N ARG A 37 35.99 10.84 -56.62
CA ARG A 37 35.20 11.44 -57.71
C ARG A 37 36.01 12.40 -58.57
N ILE A 38 37.04 13.04 -58.04
CA ILE A 38 37.97 13.87 -58.81
C ILE A 38 38.96 12.99 -59.61
N LEU A 39 39.58 11.98 -58.99
CA LEU A 39 40.57 11.09 -59.61
C LEU A 39 40.04 10.24 -60.77
N TYR A 40 38.74 9.93 -60.78
CA TYR A 40 38.11 9.12 -61.82
C TYR A 40 37.17 9.91 -62.74
N LYS A 41 37.28 11.25 -62.74
CA LYS A 41 36.48 12.12 -63.61
C LYS A 41 36.85 11.82 -65.08
N GLY A 42 35.87 11.36 -65.87
CA GLY A 42 36.04 11.04 -67.30
C GLY A 42 36.05 9.56 -67.69
N LYS A 43 35.92 8.59 -66.76
CA LYS A 43 35.77 7.16 -67.10
C LYS A 43 34.33 6.67 -66.85
N GLY A 44 33.84 5.82 -67.74
CA GLY A 44 32.47 5.29 -67.71
C GLY A 44 32.10 4.63 -66.38
N ARG A 45 30.83 4.81 -65.96
CA ARG A 45 30.28 4.47 -64.63
C ARG A 45 30.59 3.03 -64.18
N SER A 46 30.63 2.07 -65.11
CA SER A 46 30.94 0.66 -64.88
C SER A 46 32.40 0.38 -64.50
N VAL A 47 33.36 1.12 -65.08
CA VAL A 47 34.79 1.01 -64.74
C VAL A 47 35.07 1.61 -63.35
N ARG A 48 34.32 2.67 -63.01
CA ARG A 48 34.36 3.32 -61.69
C ARG A 48 33.89 2.39 -60.58
N LEU A 49 32.76 1.71 -60.80
CA LEU A 49 32.18 0.76 -59.85
C LEU A 49 33.06 -0.48 -59.64
N ARG A 50 33.59 -1.10 -60.70
CA ARG A 50 34.47 -2.28 -60.57
C ARG A 50 35.80 -1.99 -59.84
N LYS A 51 36.38 -0.80 -60.03
CA LYS A 51 37.59 -0.40 -59.31
C LYS A 51 37.32 -0.03 -57.86
N LEU A 52 36.15 0.57 -57.57
CA LEU A 52 35.67 0.79 -56.20
C LEU A 52 35.41 -0.53 -55.46
N GLU A 53 34.82 -1.52 -56.13
CA GLU A 53 34.57 -2.85 -55.55
C GLU A 53 35.87 -3.60 -55.27
N LYS A 54 36.89 -3.48 -56.14
CA LYS A 54 38.20 -4.07 -55.91
C LYS A 54 38.91 -3.42 -54.71
N ALA A 55 38.92 -2.09 -54.62
CA ALA A 55 39.48 -1.37 -53.47
C ALA A 55 38.75 -1.68 -52.15
N LYS A 56 37.43 -1.89 -52.19
CA LYS A 56 36.62 -2.35 -51.04
C LYS A 56 36.93 -3.79 -50.61
N LYS A 57 37.32 -4.66 -51.54
CA LYS A 57 37.63 -6.08 -51.25
C LYS A 57 38.98 -6.23 -50.55
N ASP A 58 39.96 -5.40 -50.92
CA ASP A 58 41.27 -5.35 -50.27
C ASP A 58 41.19 -4.68 -48.86
N PHE A 59 40.12 -3.94 -48.58
CA PHE A 59 39.84 -3.23 -47.32
C PHE A 59 39.23 -4.10 -46.20
N ASN A 60 38.70 -5.29 -46.52
CA ASN A 60 38.02 -6.18 -45.56
C ASN A 60 38.97 -7.16 -44.84
N ASN A 61 40.27 -7.11 -45.11
CA ASN A 61 41.28 -7.84 -44.36
C ASN A 61 42.05 -6.83 -43.50
N ASP A 62 41.96 -6.93 -42.17
CA ASP A 62 42.48 -5.95 -41.18
C ASP A 62 44.02 -5.76 -41.15
N GLN A 63 44.74 -6.04 -42.24
CA GLN A 63 46.18 -5.83 -42.39
C GLN A 63 46.54 -5.41 -43.82
N ILE A 64 47.20 -4.26 -43.98
CA ILE A 64 47.71 -3.80 -45.27
C ILE A 64 49.22 -4.08 -45.35
N TYR A 65 49.65 -4.73 -46.42
CA TYR A 65 51.06 -5.06 -46.70
C TYR A 65 51.66 -4.07 -47.70
N LYS A 66 52.64 -3.26 -47.28
CA LYS A 66 53.42 -2.36 -48.16
C LYS A 66 54.89 -2.41 -47.76
N GLY A 67 55.77 -2.70 -48.72
CA GLY A 67 57.23 -2.69 -48.52
C GLY A 67 57.77 -3.70 -47.49
N GLY A 68 57.09 -4.84 -47.28
CA GLY A 68 57.53 -5.88 -46.35
C GLY A 68 57.22 -5.63 -44.86
N LYS A 69 56.41 -4.61 -44.53
CA LYS A 69 55.90 -4.36 -43.16
C LYS A 69 54.38 -4.48 -43.10
N ILE A 70 53.88 -4.91 -41.93
CA ILE A 70 52.46 -5.06 -41.60
C ILE A 70 52.00 -3.81 -40.84
N TYR A 71 50.97 -3.13 -41.34
CA TYR A 71 50.33 -2.01 -40.66
C TYR A 71 48.94 -2.44 -40.17
N LYS A 72 48.63 -2.18 -38.89
CA LYS A 72 47.36 -2.50 -38.24
C LYS A 72 46.51 -1.22 -38.15
N LEU A 73 45.32 -1.22 -38.73
CA LEU A 73 44.41 -0.07 -38.67
C LEU A 73 43.76 0.02 -37.28
N VAL A 74 43.85 1.19 -36.64
CA VAL A 74 43.19 1.50 -35.37
C VAL A 74 41.99 2.41 -35.66
N TRP A 75 40.78 1.94 -35.35
CA TRP A 75 39.53 2.67 -35.60
C TRP A 75 39.04 3.35 -34.32
N TYR A 76 38.69 4.64 -34.39
CA TYR A 76 38.17 5.41 -33.25
C TYR A 76 36.76 5.95 -33.52
N ARG A 77 35.85 5.80 -32.53
CA ARG A 77 34.59 6.56 -32.44
C ARG A 77 34.89 8.02 -32.08
N PRO A 78 34.24 9.03 -32.70
CA PRO A 78 34.44 10.42 -32.30
C PRO A 78 33.90 10.68 -30.88
N LYS A 79 34.60 11.52 -30.10
CA LYS A 79 34.21 11.94 -28.75
C LYS A 79 32.95 12.83 -28.76
N LYS A 80 32.06 12.63 -27.77
CA LYS A 80 30.92 13.53 -27.44
C LYS A 80 31.43 14.96 -27.23
N GLY A 81 30.78 15.97 -27.84
CA GLY A 81 30.99 17.37 -27.45
C GLY A 81 30.66 18.48 -28.45
N GLN A 82 30.45 18.22 -29.74
CA GLN A 82 29.85 19.19 -30.66
C GLN A 82 28.61 18.56 -31.28
N LEU A 83 27.43 19.13 -30.98
CA LEU A 83 26.20 18.78 -31.66
C LEU A 83 26.41 18.93 -33.18
N ASP A 84 26.22 17.85 -33.91
CA ASP A 84 26.19 17.85 -35.37
C ASP A 84 24.94 18.65 -35.79
N VAL A 85 25.10 19.95 -36.01
CA VAL A 85 24.07 20.89 -36.46
C VAL A 85 24.42 21.39 -37.85
N GLU A 86 23.41 21.65 -38.69
CA GLU A 86 23.60 22.28 -40.01
C GLU A 86 24.37 23.60 -39.86
N SER A 87 25.34 23.85 -40.76
CA SER A 87 26.30 24.96 -40.64
C SER A 87 25.63 26.33 -40.56
N ASP A 88 24.52 26.50 -41.27
CA ASP A 88 23.71 27.72 -41.34
C ASP A 88 22.76 27.90 -40.14
N MET A 89 22.78 26.97 -39.18
CA MET A 89 21.98 26.99 -37.95
C MET A 89 22.86 27.01 -36.67
N ARG A 90 24.17 27.23 -36.81
CA ARG A 90 25.11 27.33 -35.69
C ARG A 90 25.16 28.76 -35.13
N VAL A 91 25.38 28.89 -33.83
CA VAL A 91 25.80 30.17 -33.23
C VAL A 91 27.16 30.54 -33.84
N LEU A 92 27.30 31.77 -34.34
CA LEU A 92 28.51 32.21 -35.05
C LEU A 92 29.48 32.83 -34.05
N ASP A 93 30.73 32.38 -34.10
CA ASP A 93 31.80 33.02 -33.31
C ASP A 93 32.28 34.26 -34.07
N THR A 94 31.73 35.42 -33.71
CA THR A 94 32.11 36.71 -34.29
C THR A 94 33.36 37.26 -33.62
N ASP A 95 34.28 37.77 -34.44
CA ASP A 95 35.51 38.42 -33.97
C ASP A 95 35.16 39.61 -33.05
N THR A 96 35.96 39.84 -32.01
CA THR A 96 35.63 40.78 -30.91
C THR A 96 35.31 42.21 -31.34
N ARG A 97 35.74 42.63 -32.55
CA ARG A 97 35.44 43.96 -33.13
C ARG A 97 34.06 44.08 -33.80
N ASP A 98 33.46 42.97 -34.24
CA ASP A 98 32.10 42.96 -34.82
C ASP A 98 31.01 42.86 -33.74
N LYS A 99 31.37 42.43 -32.52
CA LYS A 99 30.46 42.38 -31.35
C LYS A 99 30.09 43.77 -30.79
N GLU A 100 30.77 44.84 -31.19
CA GLU A 100 30.38 46.22 -30.83
C GLU A 100 29.11 46.68 -31.57
N VAL A 101 28.76 46.01 -32.68
CA VAL A 101 27.61 46.36 -33.52
C VAL A 101 26.40 45.48 -33.15
N ARG A 102 25.50 46.07 -32.35
CA ARG A 102 24.37 45.38 -31.71
C ARG A 102 23.50 44.50 -32.63
N HIS A 103 23.24 44.90 -33.88
CA HIS A 103 22.40 44.13 -34.81
C HIS A 103 23.12 42.89 -35.37
N ARG A 104 24.43 42.97 -35.64
CA ARG A 104 25.24 41.82 -36.06
C ARG A 104 25.39 40.78 -34.96
N GLN A 105 25.56 41.24 -33.73
CA GLN A 105 25.59 40.35 -32.57
C GLN A 105 24.30 39.52 -32.47
N ILE A 106 23.12 40.14 -32.65
CA ILE A 106 21.83 39.42 -32.62
C ILE A 106 21.77 38.36 -33.73
N ILE A 107 22.23 38.69 -34.94
CA ILE A 107 22.27 37.74 -36.05
C ILE A 107 23.22 36.58 -35.72
N ALA A 108 24.37 36.83 -35.10
CA ALA A 108 25.37 35.82 -34.72
C ALA A 108 24.94 34.92 -33.55
N ASP A 109 24.26 35.47 -32.55
CA ASP A 109 23.88 34.78 -31.32
C ASP A 109 22.63 33.89 -31.52
N TYR A 110 21.74 34.26 -32.44
CA TYR A 110 20.45 33.58 -32.65
C TYR A 110 20.35 32.98 -34.07
N PRO A 111 20.42 31.63 -34.21
CA PRO A 111 20.20 30.94 -35.49
C PRO A 111 18.83 31.25 -36.12
N LEU A 112 17.80 31.41 -35.28
CA LEU A 112 16.52 32.01 -35.63
C LEU A 112 16.43 33.37 -34.94
N VAL A 113 16.61 34.46 -35.69
CA VAL A 113 16.80 35.80 -35.09
C VAL A 113 15.59 36.32 -34.32
N GLY A 114 14.39 35.78 -34.58
CA GLY A 114 13.18 36.10 -33.82
C GLY A 114 13.16 35.52 -32.40
N LEU A 115 14.11 34.66 -32.02
CA LEU A 115 14.27 34.26 -30.62
C LEU A 115 14.61 35.48 -29.73
N LYS A 116 15.27 36.52 -30.28
CA LYS A 116 15.58 37.73 -29.53
C LYS A 116 14.33 38.47 -29.08
N VAL A 117 14.23 38.72 -27.77
CA VAL A 117 13.22 39.61 -27.17
C VAL A 117 13.77 41.05 -27.12
N TYR A 118 13.02 42.00 -27.65
CA TYR A 118 13.32 43.43 -27.62
C TYR A 118 12.47 44.13 -26.56
N SER A 119 13.06 45.12 -25.86
CA SER A 119 12.27 46.04 -25.03
C SER A 119 11.41 46.97 -25.89
N SER A 120 10.42 47.64 -25.30
CA SER A 120 9.57 48.59 -26.03
C SER A 120 10.36 49.72 -26.70
N ASP A 121 11.40 50.23 -26.03
CA ASP A 121 12.27 51.29 -26.56
C ASP A 121 13.17 50.77 -27.68
N GLU A 122 13.71 49.56 -27.53
CA GLU A 122 14.53 48.92 -28.55
C GLU A 122 13.74 48.63 -29.82
N ARG A 123 12.51 48.14 -29.66
CA ARG A 123 11.60 47.89 -30.79
C ARG A 123 11.27 49.18 -31.52
N LYS A 124 10.96 50.25 -30.79
CA LYS A 124 10.68 51.57 -31.40
C LYS A 124 11.88 52.07 -32.20
N LYS A 125 13.07 52.02 -31.60
CA LYS A 125 14.32 52.43 -32.26
C LYS A 125 14.62 51.58 -33.49
N LEU A 126 14.48 50.25 -33.41
CA LEU A 126 14.68 49.33 -34.53
C LEU A 126 13.76 49.65 -35.71
N LEU A 127 12.49 49.98 -35.43
CA LEU A 127 11.51 50.36 -36.45
C LEU A 127 11.81 51.75 -37.06
N GLU A 128 12.23 52.72 -36.26
CA GLU A 128 12.64 54.05 -36.74
C GLU A 128 13.89 53.96 -37.64
N ASP A 129 14.89 53.17 -37.21
CA ASP A 129 16.09 52.91 -37.98
C ASP A 129 15.76 52.23 -39.31
N ALA A 130 14.94 51.17 -39.30
CA ALA A 130 14.52 50.46 -40.50
C ALA A 130 13.72 51.36 -41.47
N ARG A 131 12.80 52.21 -40.97
CA ARG A 131 12.09 53.20 -41.79
C ARG A 131 13.04 54.20 -42.44
N SER A 132 14.02 54.70 -41.68
CA SER A 132 15.02 55.60 -42.23
C SER A 132 15.87 54.92 -43.31
N CYS A 133 16.24 53.65 -43.13
CA CYS A 133 16.97 52.87 -44.13
C CYS A 133 16.14 52.70 -45.40
N LEU A 134 14.88 52.27 -45.28
CA LEU A 134 13.97 52.08 -46.41
C LEU A 134 13.70 53.39 -47.17
N GLY A 135 13.53 54.51 -46.47
CA GLY A 135 13.33 55.81 -47.11
C GLY A 135 14.53 56.25 -47.95
N LYS A 136 15.76 55.96 -47.49
CA LYS A 136 16.98 56.20 -48.28
C LYS A 136 17.03 55.28 -49.50
N MET A 137 16.80 53.99 -49.31
CA MET A 137 16.84 52.97 -50.38
C MET A 137 15.84 53.27 -51.50
N HIS A 138 14.63 53.68 -51.12
CA HIS A 138 13.58 54.02 -52.07
C HIS A 138 13.91 55.30 -52.85
N SER A 139 14.45 56.31 -52.17
CA SER A 139 14.87 57.58 -52.79
C SER A 139 16.06 57.42 -53.75
N SER A 140 16.90 56.39 -53.53
CA SER A 140 18.06 56.07 -54.37
C SER A 140 17.79 55.06 -55.49
N MET A 141 16.52 54.82 -55.85
CA MET A 141 16.09 53.79 -56.81
C MET A 141 16.70 52.39 -56.56
N GLY A 142 16.97 52.05 -55.29
CA GLY A 142 17.41 50.72 -54.89
C GLY A 142 18.88 50.36 -55.14
N ASP A 143 19.76 51.28 -55.57
CA ASP A 143 21.09 50.89 -56.05
C ASP A 143 22.18 50.68 -55.00
N TYR A 144 22.11 51.19 -53.76
CA TYR A 144 23.10 50.85 -52.72
C TYR A 144 22.53 50.97 -51.29
N ALA A 145 22.17 49.84 -50.68
CA ALA A 145 21.99 49.72 -49.22
C ALA A 145 23.22 49.04 -48.63
N SER A 146 23.80 49.61 -47.57
CA SER A 146 24.89 48.96 -46.84
C SER A 146 24.41 47.67 -46.16
N LEU A 147 25.32 46.74 -45.88
CA LEU A 147 25.00 45.49 -45.16
C LEU A 147 24.30 45.78 -43.82
N GLU A 148 24.77 46.78 -43.08
CA GLU A 148 24.16 47.23 -41.82
C GLU A 148 22.71 47.70 -42.00
N GLU A 149 22.41 48.46 -43.06
CA GLU A 149 21.04 48.91 -43.34
C GLU A 149 20.12 47.75 -43.70
N LYS A 150 20.63 46.78 -44.47
CA LYS A 150 19.90 45.54 -44.81
C LYS A 150 19.60 44.69 -43.56
N GLU A 151 20.57 44.52 -42.67
CA GLU A 151 20.44 43.76 -41.42
C GLU A 151 19.39 44.38 -40.49
N LYS A 152 19.39 45.72 -40.34
CA LYS A 152 18.39 46.44 -39.54
C LYS A 152 16.98 46.28 -40.08
N VAL A 153 16.80 46.38 -41.40
CA VAL A 153 15.49 46.17 -42.04
C VAL A 153 15.00 44.73 -41.86
N PHE A 154 15.89 43.73 -41.97
CA PHE A 154 15.56 42.33 -41.75
C PHE A 154 15.12 42.04 -40.31
N LEU A 155 15.88 42.50 -39.31
CA LEU A 155 15.53 42.34 -37.90
C LEU A 155 14.18 42.99 -37.58
N ALA A 156 13.94 44.20 -38.10
CA ALA A 156 12.66 44.90 -37.96
C ALA A 156 11.50 44.13 -38.62
N ALA A 157 11.73 43.55 -39.80
CA ALA A 157 10.73 42.74 -40.50
C ALA A 157 10.38 41.47 -39.71
N VAL A 158 11.38 40.76 -39.19
CA VAL A 158 11.15 39.58 -38.33
C VAL A 158 10.36 39.96 -37.08
N GLU A 159 10.74 41.05 -36.40
CA GLU A 159 10.07 41.51 -35.18
C GLU A 159 8.60 41.91 -35.42
N ILE A 160 8.28 42.50 -36.57
CA ILE A 160 6.89 42.75 -36.98
C ILE A 160 6.15 41.43 -37.20
N VAL A 161 6.76 40.53 -37.97
CA VAL A 161 6.14 39.26 -38.39
C VAL A 161 5.86 38.32 -37.22
N LYS A 162 6.53 38.45 -36.07
CA LYS A 162 6.17 37.71 -34.83
C LYS A 162 4.69 37.83 -34.46
N ASN A 163 4.10 38.98 -34.73
CA ASN A 163 2.70 39.29 -34.41
C ASN A 163 1.74 39.02 -35.59
N TRP A 164 2.24 38.44 -36.68
CA TRP A 164 1.41 38.01 -37.80
C TRP A 164 0.64 36.73 -37.42
N ASP A 165 -0.68 36.76 -37.57
CA ASP A 165 -1.58 35.65 -37.22
C ASP A 165 -2.40 35.12 -38.42
N GLY A 166 -2.19 35.70 -39.61
CA GLY A 166 -2.92 35.34 -40.82
C GLY A 166 -4.25 36.08 -41.03
N ALA A 167 -4.43 37.26 -40.41
CA ALA A 167 -5.63 38.10 -40.47
C ALA A 167 -6.03 38.61 -41.88
N ASP A 168 -7.16 39.31 -41.95
CA ASP A 168 -7.95 39.77 -43.11
C ASP A 168 -7.22 40.61 -44.19
N VAL A 169 -5.94 40.95 -43.99
CA VAL A 169 -5.10 41.70 -44.92
C VAL A 169 -4.07 40.78 -45.58
N THR A 170 -3.45 41.19 -46.69
CA THR A 170 -2.36 40.38 -47.25
C THR A 170 -1.10 40.46 -46.37
N PHE A 171 -0.23 39.45 -46.43
CA PHE A 171 1.05 39.47 -45.69
C PHE A 171 1.91 40.70 -46.04
N THR A 172 1.88 41.09 -47.31
CA THR A 172 2.59 42.28 -47.83
C THR A 172 2.04 43.57 -47.24
N GLU A 173 0.71 43.72 -47.27
CA GLU A 173 0.01 44.88 -46.70
C GLU A 173 0.28 45.01 -45.21
N TYR A 174 0.21 43.91 -44.46
CA TYR A 174 0.51 43.90 -43.02
C TYR A 174 1.93 44.36 -42.71
N LEU A 175 2.92 43.77 -43.38
CA LEU A 175 4.32 44.09 -43.15
C LEU A 175 4.60 45.56 -43.42
N CYS A 176 4.13 46.10 -44.55
CA CYS A 176 4.35 47.50 -44.93
C CYS A 176 3.62 48.46 -43.97
N LYS A 177 2.37 48.15 -43.61
CA LYS A 177 1.56 48.95 -42.67
C LYS A 177 2.21 49.02 -41.29
N CYS A 178 2.66 47.89 -40.74
CA CYS A 178 3.35 47.85 -39.45
C CYS A 178 4.74 48.49 -39.51
N MET A 179 5.44 48.35 -40.65
CA MET A 179 6.67 49.08 -40.95
C MET A 179 6.44 50.58 -41.12
N GLY A 180 5.20 51.06 -41.27
CA GLY A 180 4.89 52.49 -41.47
C GLY A 180 5.35 53.02 -42.82
N VAL A 181 5.33 52.17 -43.86
CA VAL A 181 5.75 52.50 -45.23
C VAL A 181 4.66 52.13 -46.24
N PRO A 182 4.62 52.77 -47.43
CA PRO A 182 3.70 52.40 -48.50
C PRO A 182 3.92 50.96 -49.00
N GLU A 183 2.88 50.33 -49.54
CA GLU A 183 2.93 48.92 -49.99
C GLU A 183 3.90 48.72 -51.17
N GLU A 184 4.10 49.75 -52.01
CA GLU A 184 5.10 49.73 -53.09
C GLU A 184 6.55 49.48 -52.60
N TRP A 185 6.85 49.76 -51.32
CA TRP A 185 8.18 49.56 -50.73
C TRP A 185 8.45 48.11 -50.31
N TYR A 186 7.47 47.20 -50.45
CA TYR A 186 7.65 45.78 -50.14
C TYR A 186 8.82 45.16 -50.89
N THR A 187 9.02 45.57 -52.14
CA THR A 187 10.15 45.07 -52.95
C THR A 187 11.50 45.48 -52.37
N ASP A 188 11.60 46.66 -51.77
CA ASP A 188 12.82 47.15 -51.12
C ASP A 188 13.08 46.45 -49.77
N ILE A 189 12.03 46.14 -49.02
CA ILE A 189 12.11 45.29 -47.82
C ILE A 189 12.65 43.91 -48.19
N VAL A 190 12.10 43.28 -49.22
CA VAL A 190 12.52 41.95 -49.69
C VAL A 190 13.96 41.94 -50.18
N LYS A 191 14.40 42.97 -50.92
CA LYS A 191 15.80 43.08 -51.37
C LYS A 191 16.80 43.04 -50.21
N CYS A 192 16.43 43.51 -49.02
CA CYS A 192 17.33 43.52 -47.87
C CYS A 192 17.78 42.12 -47.43
N PHE A 193 16.94 41.10 -47.58
CA PHE A 193 17.24 39.74 -47.14
C PHE A 193 17.23 38.69 -48.26
N ASN A 194 16.98 39.11 -49.49
CA ASN A 194 17.06 38.26 -50.69
C ASN A 194 18.32 38.52 -51.54
N THR A 195 19.12 39.56 -51.23
CA THR A 195 20.44 39.74 -51.86
C THR A 195 21.45 38.78 -51.25
N GLY A 196 22.21 38.09 -52.09
CA GLY A 196 23.29 37.20 -51.66
C GLY A 196 24.18 37.82 -50.58
N ASP A 197 24.45 39.13 -50.63
CA ASP A 197 25.40 39.84 -49.77
C ASP A 197 25.20 39.73 -48.25
N MET A 198 23.97 39.57 -47.75
CA MET A 198 23.72 39.52 -46.29
C MET A 198 23.92 38.11 -45.70
N PHE A 199 23.98 37.10 -46.57
CA PHE A 199 23.93 35.68 -46.19
C PHE A 199 24.74 34.78 -47.14
N SER A 200 25.69 35.35 -47.91
CA SER A 200 26.38 34.72 -49.06
C SER A 200 27.38 33.63 -48.68
N ASN A 201 27.66 33.45 -47.39
CA ASN A 201 28.69 32.53 -46.87
C ASN A 201 28.12 31.35 -46.05
N ASP A 202 26.88 30.91 -46.29
CA ASP A 202 26.25 29.82 -45.51
C ASP A 202 26.10 30.13 -44.00
N GLU A 203 26.05 31.42 -43.62
CA GLU A 203 26.05 31.83 -42.21
C GLU A 203 24.66 31.76 -41.55
N ARG A 204 23.57 31.96 -42.29
CA ARG A 204 22.19 31.81 -41.79
C ARG A 204 21.24 31.24 -42.83
N TRP A 205 20.27 30.46 -42.36
CA TRP A 205 19.33 29.78 -43.24
C TRP A 205 18.30 30.71 -43.90
N ILE A 206 18.24 30.68 -45.23
CA ILE A 206 17.16 31.25 -46.06
C ILE A 206 16.47 30.12 -46.81
N TYR A 207 15.14 30.15 -46.83
CA TYR A 207 14.37 29.20 -47.59
C TYR A 207 14.29 29.59 -49.08
N LYS A 208 14.80 28.74 -49.98
CA LYS A 208 14.77 28.92 -51.44
C LYS A 208 13.82 27.92 -52.10
N ASP A 209 12.81 28.43 -52.81
CA ASP A 209 11.84 27.71 -53.62
C ASP A 209 11.28 28.68 -54.67
N ASN A 210 11.24 28.27 -55.94
CA ASN A 210 11.19 29.09 -57.15
C ASN A 210 10.03 30.14 -57.27
N GLN A 211 9.12 30.28 -56.29
CA GLN A 211 8.03 31.27 -56.30
C GLN A 211 7.64 31.92 -54.94
N LYS A 212 8.12 31.48 -53.75
CA LYS A 212 7.62 31.94 -52.41
C LYS A 212 8.68 32.06 -51.29
N GLU A 213 9.90 32.43 -51.64
CA GLU A 213 11.10 32.42 -50.78
C GLU A 213 11.01 33.38 -49.57
N ASN A 214 10.48 34.58 -49.80
CA ASN A 214 10.64 35.71 -48.88
C ASN A 214 9.73 35.64 -47.64
N LYS A 215 8.45 35.31 -47.85
CA LYS A 215 7.47 35.16 -46.76
C LYS A 215 7.87 34.02 -45.83
N SER A 216 8.26 32.87 -46.39
CA SER A 216 8.61 31.67 -45.62
C SER A 216 9.82 31.91 -44.73
N THR A 217 10.84 32.58 -45.27
CA THR A 217 12.05 32.96 -44.53
C THR A 217 11.71 33.85 -43.32
N LEU A 218 10.88 34.88 -43.50
CA LEU A 218 10.45 35.73 -42.38
C LEU A 218 9.62 34.96 -41.35
N LEU A 219 8.73 34.06 -41.76
CA LEU A 219 7.90 33.25 -40.84
C LEU A 219 8.73 32.27 -40.01
N ILE A 220 9.74 31.63 -40.63
CA ILE A 220 10.70 30.74 -39.95
C ILE A 220 11.45 31.52 -38.88
N HIS A 221 12.09 32.62 -39.27
CA HIS A 221 12.91 33.44 -38.38
C HIS A 221 12.09 34.09 -37.27
N ALA A 222 10.82 34.44 -37.53
CA ALA A 222 9.94 35.07 -36.56
C ALA A 222 9.21 34.10 -35.62
N LEU A 223 9.34 32.78 -35.82
CA LEU A 223 8.51 31.79 -35.13
C LEU A 223 7.00 32.11 -35.28
N SER A 224 6.57 32.38 -36.51
CA SER A 224 5.23 32.88 -36.82
C SER A 224 4.49 32.00 -37.84
N PRO A 225 3.15 31.87 -37.75
CA PRO A 225 2.28 32.47 -36.73
C PRO A 225 2.30 31.70 -35.40
N ARG A 226 2.03 32.41 -34.31
CA ARG A 226 2.02 31.88 -32.94
C ARG A 226 1.13 30.64 -32.77
N LYS A 227 -0.05 30.62 -33.41
CA LYS A 227 -0.99 29.48 -33.38
C LYS A 227 -0.37 28.19 -33.95
N SER A 228 0.53 28.30 -34.94
CA SER A 228 1.22 27.15 -35.53
C SER A 228 2.20 26.52 -34.54
N TRP A 229 2.91 27.34 -33.76
CA TRP A 229 3.83 26.87 -32.72
C TRP A 229 3.10 26.26 -31.53
N TYR A 230 1.95 26.81 -31.17
CA TYR A 230 1.10 26.21 -30.13
C TYR A 230 0.60 24.83 -30.52
N ALA A 231 0.27 24.63 -31.80
CA ALA A 231 -0.05 23.31 -32.32
C ALA A 231 1.14 22.34 -32.26
N LEU A 232 2.38 22.82 -32.46
CA LEU A 232 3.59 22.04 -32.25
C LEU A 232 3.79 21.69 -30.76
N PHE A 233 3.65 22.65 -29.85
CA PHE A 233 3.75 22.43 -28.40
C PHE A 233 2.74 21.39 -27.91
N ASP A 234 1.51 21.42 -28.45
CA ASP A 234 0.52 20.38 -28.18
C ASP A 234 0.96 18.98 -28.59
N LEU A 235 1.66 18.83 -29.73
CA LEU A 235 2.19 17.53 -30.15
C LEU A 235 3.38 17.10 -29.30
N VAL A 236 4.23 18.04 -28.89
CA VAL A 236 5.36 17.78 -28.00
C VAL A 236 4.90 17.39 -26.60
N ASP A 237 3.83 17.99 -26.08
CA ASP A 237 3.23 17.60 -24.80
C ASP A 237 2.59 16.20 -24.86
N ILE A 238 2.01 15.82 -26.00
CA ILE A 238 1.56 14.44 -26.23
C ILE A 238 2.76 13.48 -26.22
N LEU A 239 3.85 13.81 -26.94
CA LEU A 239 5.10 13.04 -26.89
C LEU A 239 5.59 12.90 -25.44
N TYR A 240 5.63 13.99 -24.68
CA TYR A 240 6.08 13.99 -23.30
C TYR A 240 5.21 13.10 -22.39
N ARG A 241 3.89 13.29 -22.40
CA ARG A 241 2.99 12.61 -21.46
C ARG A 241 2.66 11.18 -21.86
N GLU A 242 2.39 10.93 -23.14
CA GLU A 242 1.86 9.65 -23.63
C GLU A 242 2.95 8.70 -24.14
N THR A 243 4.13 9.22 -24.47
CA THR A 243 5.22 8.42 -25.05
C THR A 243 6.47 8.39 -24.16
N LEU A 244 6.85 9.51 -23.56
CA LEU A 244 7.99 9.60 -22.64
C LEU A 244 7.58 9.39 -21.16
N ASP A 245 6.32 9.03 -20.90
CA ASP A 245 5.79 8.76 -19.55
C ASP A 245 6.03 9.91 -18.55
N SER A 246 6.01 11.15 -19.05
CA SER A 246 6.31 12.38 -18.29
C SER A 246 7.71 12.42 -17.68
N PHE A 247 8.71 11.87 -18.39
CA PHE A 247 10.12 11.96 -18.03
C PHE A 247 10.96 12.20 -19.28
N TYR A 248 11.75 13.27 -19.29
CA TYR A 248 12.57 13.63 -20.44
C TYR A 248 14.00 13.09 -20.35
N ASP A 249 14.39 12.27 -21.33
CA ASP A 249 15.79 11.88 -21.58
C ASP A 249 16.17 12.33 -23.00
N GLU A 250 17.24 13.13 -23.11
CA GLU A 250 17.79 13.62 -24.38
C GLU A 250 18.11 12.49 -25.38
N SER A 251 18.41 11.30 -24.86
CA SER A 251 18.80 10.12 -25.63
C SER A 251 17.64 9.18 -25.99
N ASP A 252 16.40 9.51 -25.61
CA ASP A 252 15.25 8.66 -25.90
C ASP A 252 14.97 8.60 -27.42
N PRO A 253 14.96 7.39 -28.03
CA PRO A 253 14.76 7.21 -29.47
C PRO A 253 13.37 7.66 -29.94
N ALA A 254 12.39 7.78 -29.05
CA ALA A 254 11.07 8.30 -29.39
C ALA A 254 11.12 9.74 -29.93
N ILE A 255 12.13 10.54 -29.52
CA ILE A 255 12.35 11.90 -30.04
C ILE A 255 12.71 11.86 -31.54
N ASP A 256 13.64 10.98 -31.90
CA ASP A 256 14.06 10.81 -33.30
C ASP A 256 12.92 10.23 -34.14
N MET A 257 12.20 9.23 -33.62
CA MET A 257 11.02 8.66 -34.29
C MET A 257 9.90 9.69 -34.48
N PHE A 258 9.68 10.57 -33.50
CA PHE A 258 8.72 11.67 -33.59
C PHE A 258 9.08 12.65 -34.71
N LEU A 259 10.35 13.04 -34.81
CA LEU A 259 10.84 13.96 -35.84
C LEU A 259 10.77 13.35 -37.24
N GLU A 260 11.14 12.08 -37.39
CA GLU A 260 11.01 11.33 -38.64
C GLU A 260 9.54 11.31 -39.10
N ALA A 261 8.62 10.99 -38.19
CA ALA A 261 7.19 10.95 -38.47
C ALA A 261 6.62 12.32 -38.88
N LEU A 262 7.04 13.40 -38.20
CA LEU A 262 6.65 14.77 -38.56
C LEU A 262 7.19 15.16 -39.94
N ALA A 263 8.47 14.89 -40.21
CA ALA A 263 9.10 15.21 -41.48
C ALA A 263 8.44 14.47 -42.65
N GLU A 264 8.12 13.19 -42.50
CA GLU A 264 7.35 12.42 -43.49
C GLU A 264 5.97 13.02 -43.75
N LYS A 265 5.26 13.41 -42.68
CA LYS A 265 3.93 14.03 -42.79
C LYS A 265 3.98 15.37 -43.53
N PHE A 266 4.99 16.20 -43.27
CA PHE A 266 5.14 17.50 -43.94
C PHE A 266 5.62 17.41 -45.39
N ARG A 267 6.33 16.33 -45.77
CA ARG A 267 6.72 16.07 -47.17
C ARG A 267 5.53 15.70 -48.09
N GLY A 268 4.33 15.51 -47.55
CA GLY A 268 3.10 15.33 -48.33
C GLY A 268 3.03 14.01 -49.10
N ALA A 269 3.75 12.96 -48.68
CA ALA A 269 3.67 11.66 -49.32
C ALA A 269 2.24 11.08 -49.16
N LYS A 270 1.56 10.81 -50.28
CA LYS A 270 0.37 9.95 -50.31
C LYS A 270 0.78 8.52 -49.93
N TYR A 271 0.96 8.23 -48.64
CA TYR A 271 1.29 6.89 -48.19
C TYR A 271 0.02 6.10 -47.87
N ARG A 272 -0.33 5.17 -48.77
CA ARG A 272 -1.16 3.98 -48.48
C ARG A 272 -0.28 2.89 -47.87
N GLY A 273 0.28 3.12 -46.68
CA GLY A 273 1.03 2.10 -45.94
C GLY A 273 0.38 1.84 -44.58
N LYS A 274 0.30 0.57 -44.17
CA LYS A 274 -0.35 0.11 -42.94
C LYS A 274 0.32 0.59 -41.63
N ASN A 275 1.41 1.37 -41.69
CA ASN A 275 2.14 1.90 -40.52
C ASN A 275 2.10 3.44 -40.46
N SER A 276 0.93 4.06 -40.63
CA SER A 276 0.81 5.51 -40.40
C SER A 276 0.81 5.78 -38.89
N LEU A 277 1.94 6.28 -38.35
CA LEU A 277 1.97 6.88 -37.02
C LEU A 277 0.85 7.92 -36.94
N LYS A 278 -0.03 7.79 -35.94
CA LYS A 278 -1.24 8.63 -35.81
C LYS A 278 -0.87 10.01 -35.27
N ILE A 279 -0.14 10.81 -36.05
CA ILE A 279 -0.03 12.23 -35.74
C ILE A 279 -1.44 12.81 -35.91
N GLY A 280 -2.08 13.20 -34.81
CA GLY A 280 -3.47 13.65 -34.77
C GLY A 280 -3.78 14.83 -35.71
N SER A 281 -5.06 15.21 -35.76
CA SER A 281 -5.56 16.31 -36.62
C SER A 281 -4.86 17.67 -36.37
N LYS A 282 -4.24 17.86 -35.21
CA LYS A 282 -3.49 19.07 -34.84
C LYS A 282 -2.31 19.37 -35.75
N ALA A 283 -1.66 18.36 -36.35
CA ALA A 283 -0.57 18.60 -37.29
C ALA A 283 -1.01 19.31 -38.59
N TYR A 284 -2.29 19.31 -38.94
CA TYR A 284 -2.82 20.12 -40.05
C TYR A 284 -2.86 21.62 -39.73
N GLN A 285 -2.74 22.01 -38.45
CA GLN A 285 -2.71 23.40 -38.01
C GLN A 285 -1.29 23.99 -38.02
N ILE A 286 -0.27 23.14 -38.21
CA ILE A 286 1.12 23.56 -38.34
C ILE A 286 1.31 24.15 -39.74
N GLN A 287 1.75 25.39 -39.82
CA GLN A 287 1.90 26.15 -41.06
C GLN A 287 3.31 26.05 -41.67
N GLU A 288 3.42 26.56 -42.89
CA GLU A 288 4.55 26.45 -43.82
C GLU A 288 5.94 26.72 -43.19
N GLY A 289 6.06 27.66 -42.25
CA GLY A 289 7.34 27.97 -41.59
C GLY A 289 7.94 26.81 -40.79
N ILE A 290 7.16 26.21 -39.90
CA ILE A 290 7.59 25.07 -39.08
C ILE A 290 7.79 23.82 -39.94
N GLN A 291 6.90 23.59 -40.90
CA GLN A 291 6.98 22.44 -41.81
C GLN A 291 8.32 22.40 -42.54
N LYS A 292 8.75 23.55 -43.08
CA LYS A 292 10.03 23.69 -43.79
C LYS A 292 11.21 23.50 -42.85
N LEU A 293 11.17 24.03 -41.64
CA LEU A 293 12.24 23.86 -40.65
C LEU A 293 12.48 22.38 -40.33
N VAL A 294 11.41 21.63 -40.04
CA VAL A 294 11.49 20.19 -39.71
C VAL A 294 11.98 19.36 -40.90
N VAL A 295 11.57 19.70 -42.12
CA VAL A 295 11.93 18.93 -43.33
C VAL A 295 13.36 19.22 -43.80
N GLU A 296 13.77 20.48 -43.80
CA GLU A 296 15.03 20.95 -44.39
C GLU A 296 16.18 21.07 -43.39
N ARG A 297 15.89 21.27 -42.10
CA ARG A 297 16.89 21.40 -41.01
C ARG A 297 16.55 20.46 -39.84
N PRO A 298 16.55 19.14 -40.07
CA PRO A 298 16.13 18.16 -39.07
C PRO A 298 17.04 18.13 -37.83
N LYS A 299 18.34 18.43 -37.95
CA LYS A 299 19.27 18.38 -36.80
C LYS A 299 19.02 19.55 -35.85
N TYR A 300 18.89 20.77 -36.38
CA TYR A 300 18.46 21.92 -35.56
C TYR A 300 17.03 21.74 -35.01
N SER A 301 16.12 21.14 -35.79
CA SER A 301 14.77 20.83 -35.31
C SER A 301 14.78 19.90 -34.11
N LYS A 302 15.68 18.91 -34.07
CA LYS A 302 15.87 18.05 -32.89
C LYS A 302 16.24 18.85 -31.64
N ILE A 303 17.19 19.77 -31.76
CA ILE A 303 17.61 20.64 -30.66
C ILE A 303 16.45 21.49 -30.16
N LEU A 304 15.64 22.05 -31.07
CA LEU A 304 14.45 22.81 -30.68
C LEU A 304 13.43 21.97 -29.93
N ILE A 305 13.12 20.75 -30.39
CA ILE A 305 12.18 19.85 -29.70
C ILE A 305 12.71 19.43 -28.34
N GLN A 306 14.00 19.09 -28.25
CA GLN A 306 14.69 18.78 -26.99
C GLN A 306 14.59 19.95 -26.00
N ARG A 307 14.85 21.17 -26.47
CA ARG A 307 14.71 22.38 -25.65
C ARG A 307 13.27 22.62 -25.17
N ILE A 308 12.28 22.39 -26.04
CA ILE A 308 10.86 22.49 -25.66
C ILE A 308 10.50 21.44 -24.61
N LEU A 309 10.96 20.19 -24.76
CA LEU A 309 10.71 19.10 -23.81
C LEU A 309 11.33 19.39 -22.43
N SER A 310 12.60 19.80 -22.40
CA SER A 310 13.30 20.19 -21.17
C SER A 310 12.58 21.34 -20.45
N ARG A 311 12.23 22.41 -21.18
CA ARG A 311 11.51 23.55 -20.58
C ARG A 311 10.12 23.16 -20.10
N LEU A 312 9.42 22.25 -20.80
CA LEU A 312 8.11 21.74 -20.40
C LEU A 312 8.18 20.89 -19.13
N GLU A 313 9.19 20.03 -18.98
CA GLU A 313 9.46 19.28 -17.75
C GLU A 313 9.74 20.22 -16.57
N ASP A 314 10.64 21.20 -16.75
CA ASP A 314 10.94 22.18 -15.70
C ASP A 314 9.71 23.01 -15.31
N THR A 315 8.83 23.29 -16.28
CA THR A 315 7.54 23.96 -16.04
C THR A 315 6.57 23.12 -15.23
N ILE A 316 6.51 21.82 -15.48
CA ILE A 316 5.64 20.90 -14.75
C ILE A 316 6.19 20.63 -13.33
N GLU A 317 7.51 20.48 -13.18
CA GLU A 317 8.16 20.20 -11.90
C GLU A 317 8.36 21.45 -11.02
N GLN A 318 7.87 22.62 -11.46
CA GLN A 318 8.02 23.90 -10.76
C GLN A 318 9.48 24.31 -10.53
N ARG A 319 10.39 23.89 -11.41
CA ARG A 319 11.83 24.23 -11.41
C ARG A 319 12.16 25.38 -12.37
N VAL A 320 11.16 26.20 -12.71
CA VAL A 320 11.22 27.18 -13.80
C VAL A 320 12.15 28.35 -13.50
N GLU A 321 13.24 28.48 -14.25
CA GLU A 321 14.02 29.71 -14.32
C GLU A 321 13.33 30.80 -15.17
N ALA A 322 13.76 32.05 -15.06
CA ALA A 322 13.23 33.15 -15.88
C ALA A 322 13.38 32.84 -17.39
N SER A 323 12.35 33.13 -18.19
CA SER A 323 12.34 32.87 -19.64
C SER A 323 13.52 33.58 -20.31
N GLN A 324 14.38 32.84 -21.01
CA GLN A 324 15.64 33.37 -21.54
C GLN A 324 15.46 34.03 -22.91
N ASP A 325 14.45 33.59 -23.67
CA ASP A 325 14.15 34.15 -25.00
C ASP A 325 12.67 34.04 -25.39
N TYR A 326 12.35 34.36 -26.64
CA TYR A 326 10.97 34.40 -27.13
C TYR A 326 10.32 33.01 -27.21
N LEU A 327 11.08 31.92 -27.42
CA LEU A 327 10.53 30.56 -27.46
C LEU A 327 10.05 30.14 -26.07
N ASP A 328 10.84 30.43 -25.03
CA ASP A 328 10.47 30.16 -23.65
C ASP A 328 9.20 30.95 -23.26
N GLN A 329 9.13 32.24 -23.60
CA GLN A 329 7.94 33.06 -23.38
C GLN A 329 6.70 32.49 -24.06
N MET A 330 6.83 32.02 -25.30
CA MET A 330 5.73 31.40 -26.04
C MET A 330 5.26 30.09 -25.39
N LEU A 331 6.19 29.27 -24.89
CA LEU A 331 5.88 28.00 -24.23
C LEU A 331 5.22 28.23 -22.87
N ASP A 332 5.76 29.17 -22.07
CA ASP A 332 5.21 29.55 -20.76
C ASP A 332 3.79 30.11 -20.93
N ASP A 333 3.56 31.01 -21.90
CA ASP A 333 2.23 31.56 -22.20
C ASP A 333 1.24 30.49 -22.67
N TRP A 334 1.67 29.56 -23.53
CA TRP A 334 0.86 28.43 -23.97
C TRP A 334 0.48 27.51 -22.81
N TYR A 335 1.44 27.18 -21.94
CA TYR A 335 1.22 26.29 -20.80
C TYR A 335 0.29 26.94 -19.76
N MET A 336 0.47 28.23 -19.49
CA MET A 336 -0.44 29.00 -18.61
C MET A 336 -1.87 29.07 -19.17
N GLN A 337 -2.04 29.22 -20.48
CA GLN A 337 -3.35 29.13 -21.12
C GLN A 337 -3.96 27.72 -21.00
N LYS A 338 -3.12 26.68 -21.12
CA LYS A 338 -3.54 25.27 -20.97
C LYS A 338 -3.92 24.91 -19.54
N ILE A 339 -3.21 25.40 -18.52
CA ILE A 339 -3.62 25.26 -17.10
C ILE A 339 -4.94 25.98 -16.85
N LYS A 340 -5.10 27.22 -17.32
CA LYS A 340 -6.36 27.96 -17.19
C LYS A 340 -7.55 27.24 -17.82
N GLN A 341 -7.30 26.44 -18.87
CA GLN A 341 -8.30 25.56 -19.50
C GLN A 341 -8.44 24.20 -18.79
N ALA A 342 -7.48 23.78 -17.96
CA ALA A 342 -7.40 22.46 -17.32
C ALA A 342 -7.76 22.46 -15.81
N ILE A 343 -8.23 23.58 -15.26
CA ILE A 343 -8.76 23.68 -13.87
C ILE A 343 -9.95 22.71 -13.63
N ASP A 344 -10.54 22.13 -14.69
CA ASP A 344 -11.59 21.10 -14.59
C ASP A 344 -11.10 19.64 -14.72
N TYR A 345 -9.80 19.37 -14.92
CA TYR A 345 -9.31 18.02 -15.29
C TYR A 345 -8.24 17.39 -14.37
N GLN A 346 -7.90 18.01 -13.24
CA GLN A 346 -6.85 17.48 -12.35
C GLN A 346 -7.39 16.63 -11.20
N ARG A 347 -7.72 15.37 -11.47
CA ARG A 347 -7.59 14.23 -10.53
C ARG A 347 -7.56 12.92 -11.31
N LYS A 348 -6.43 12.58 -11.93
CA LYS A 348 -6.10 11.22 -12.43
C LYS A 348 -4.72 11.24 -13.10
N SER A 349 -3.66 11.07 -12.30
CA SER A 349 -2.44 10.35 -12.69
C SER A 349 -1.37 10.60 -11.63
N GLN A 350 -1.58 10.02 -10.46
CA GLN A 350 -0.52 9.65 -9.53
C GLN A 350 -0.94 8.27 -9.06
N ASN A 351 -0.38 7.23 -9.67
CA ASN A 351 -0.26 5.84 -9.17
C ASN A 351 -0.08 4.85 -10.33
N THR A 352 0.99 5.00 -11.09
CA THR A 352 1.56 3.89 -11.86
C THR A 352 3.01 3.75 -11.46
N ARG A 353 3.39 2.55 -11.00
CA ARG A 353 4.77 2.16 -10.69
C ARG A 353 5.63 2.49 -11.92
N ARG A 354 6.61 3.38 -11.76
CA ARG A 354 7.52 3.80 -12.82
C ARG A 354 8.60 2.73 -12.99
N TYR A 355 8.73 2.16 -14.19
CA TYR A 355 9.82 1.26 -14.57
C TYR A 355 10.87 2.06 -15.34
N ASP A 356 12.14 1.72 -15.15
CA ASP A 356 13.24 2.24 -15.99
C ASP A 356 12.96 1.95 -17.47
N VAL A 357 13.47 2.79 -18.38
CA VAL A 357 13.25 2.62 -19.83
C VAL A 357 14.56 2.24 -20.52
N ALA A 358 14.58 1.08 -21.16
CA ALA A 358 15.65 0.62 -22.03
C ALA A 358 15.37 1.06 -23.48
N SER A 359 16.23 1.92 -24.00
CA SER A 359 16.13 2.52 -25.34
C SER A 359 16.91 1.76 -26.41
N ASN A 360 17.82 0.87 -26.00
CA ASN A 360 18.61 -0.01 -26.86
C ASN A 360 18.90 -1.35 -26.16
N LEU A 361 19.41 -2.34 -26.90
CA LEU A 361 19.66 -3.69 -26.37
C LEU A 361 20.65 -3.69 -25.20
N ASP A 362 21.72 -2.90 -25.28
CA ASP A 362 22.75 -2.82 -24.26
C ASP A 362 22.24 -2.17 -22.95
N SER A 363 21.12 -1.45 -23.02
CA SER A 363 20.49 -0.78 -21.87
C SER A 363 19.41 -1.62 -21.17
N ILE A 364 19.16 -2.85 -21.64
CA ILE A 364 18.27 -3.80 -20.96
C ILE A 364 19.02 -4.37 -19.76
N HIS A 365 18.74 -3.80 -18.58
CA HIS A 365 19.33 -4.24 -17.32
C HIS A 365 18.24 -4.68 -16.35
N PRO A 366 17.93 -5.98 -16.27
CA PRO A 366 17.11 -6.52 -15.20
C PRO A 366 17.79 -6.28 -13.85
N LYS A 367 17.03 -5.85 -12.84
CA LYS A 367 17.57 -5.52 -11.52
C LYS A 367 16.88 -6.33 -10.43
N TYR A 368 17.66 -6.88 -9.52
CA TYR A 368 17.12 -7.41 -8.29
C TYR A 368 16.63 -6.27 -7.40
N ARG A 369 15.44 -6.44 -6.84
CA ARG A 369 14.83 -5.53 -5.87
C ARG A 369 14.26 -6.33 -4.71
N LEU A 370 14.31 -5.73 -3.54
CA LEU A 370 13.65 -6.27 -2.34
C LEU A 370 12.35 -5.49 -2.12
N ASN A 371 11.22 -6.10 -2.49
CA ASN A 371 9.90 -5.53 -2.28
C ASN A 371 9.45 -5.78 -0.84
N ASN A 372 8.73 -4.83 -0.24
CA ASN A 372 8.19 -4.96 1.12
C ASN A 372 9.24 -5.40 2.16
N GLU A 373 10.51 -5.02 1.94
CA GLU A 373 11.65 -5.36 2.81
C GLU A 373 11.99 -6.86 2.94
N GLU A 374 11.25 -7.77 2.30
CA GLU A 374 11.45 -9.23 2.43
C GLU A 374 11.34 -10.01 1.11
N GLU A 375 10.61 -9.50 0.12
CA GLU A 375 10.25 -10.24 -1.09
C GLU A 375 11.24 -9.99 -2.22
N LEU A 376 11.98 -11.02 -2.62
CA LEU A 376 12.93 -10.92 -3.71
C LEU A 376 12.19 -10.87 -5.06
N ALA A 377 12.42 -9.80 -5.81
CA ALA A 377 11.89 -9.63 -7.16
C ALA A 377 12.99 -9.33 -8.19
N LEU A 378 12.70 -9.67 -9.44
CA LEU A 378 13.47 -9.26 -10.60
C LEU A 378 12.65 -8.27 -11.42
N ASP A 379 13.05 -7.01 -11.39
CA ASP A 379 12.38 -5.93 -12.12
C ASP A 379 12.97 -5.81 -13.53
N LEU A 380 12.10 -5.91 -14.53
CA LEU A 380 12.42 -5.62 -15.92
C LEU A 380 12.06 -4.16 -16.26
N PRO A 381 12.94 -3.45 -16.99
CA PRO A 381 12.61 -2.13 -17.54
C PRO A 381 11.53 -2.22 -18.63
N ASN A 382 10.87 -1.10 -18.90
CA ASN A 382 10.16 -0.89 -20.16
C ASN A 382 11.16 -0.91 -21.32
N ILE A 383 10.87 -1.60 -22.42
CA ILE A 383 11.79 -1.71 -23.55
C ILE A 383 11.16 -1.07 -24.78
N ARG A 384 11.78 -0.01 -25.31
CA ARG A 384 11.29 0.67 -26.53
C ARG A 384 11.68 -0.13 -27.78
N GLN A 385 10.72 -0.35 -28.67
CA GLN A 385 10.89 -1.05 -29.93
C GLN A 385 10.25 -0.27 -31.08
N ARG A 386 10.87 -0.35 -32.27
CA ARG A 386 10.33 0.30 -33.48
C ARG A 386 9.01 -0.31 -33.91
N GLN A 387 8.91 -1.63 -33.84
CA GLN A 387 7.71 -2.40 -34.10
C GLN A 387 7.79 -3.70 -33.31
N ALA A 388 6.70 -4.09 -32.67
CA ALA A 388 6.55 -5.37 -31.99
C ALA A 388 5.07 -5.75 -32.03
N SER A 389 4.76 -7.02 -32.26
CA SER A 389 3.40 -7.55 -32.23
C SER A 389 3.19 -8.45 -31.03
N THR A 390 4.19 -9.27 -30.70
CA THR A 390 4.22 -10.14 -29.52
C THR A 390 5.56 -10.08 -28.84
N ALA A 391 5.57 -10.25 -27.51
CA ALA A 391 6.79 -10.43 -26.75
C ALA A 391 6.55 -11.34 -25.55
N TYR A 392 7.59 -12.07 -25.16
CA TYR A 392 7.59 -12.92 -23.98
C TYR A 392 8.98 -12.98 -23.36
N LEU A 393 9.04 -13.37 -22.10
CA LEU A 393 10.28 -13.69 -21.40
C LEU A 393 10.29 -15.16 -20.98
N ASN A 394 11.49 -15.72 -20.96
CA ASN A 394 11.79 -17.03 -20.40
C ASN A 394 12.77 -16.84 -19.25
N LEU A 395 12.46 -17.41 -18.08
CA LEU A 395 13.38 -17.45 -16.95
C LEU A 395 13.85 -18.90 -16.74
N PHE A 396 15.16 -19.07 -16.71
CA PHE A 396 15.84 -20.34 -16.52
C PHE A 396 16.65 -20.36 -15.23
N LEU A 397 16.87 -21.56 -14.69
CA LEU A 397 17.87 -21.87 -13.68
C LEU A 397 18.95 -22.75 -14.32
N ASP A 398 20.18 -22.27 -14.32
CA ASP A 398 21.36 -23.03 -14.78
C ASP A 398 21.97 -23.76 -13.57
N SER A 399 22.05 -25.09 -13.61
CA SER A 399 22.59 -25.93 -12.52
C SER A 399 24.08 -26.22 -12.71
N ALA A 400 24.78 -26.58 -11.63
CA ALA A 400 26.21 -26.90 -11.65
C ALA A 400 26.57 -28.12 -12.53
N ASP A 401 25.60 -28.99 -12.83
CA ASP A 401 25.72 -30.15 -13.72
C ASP A 401 25.43 -29.84 -15.20
N GLU A 402 25.39 -28.55 -15.57
CA GLU A 402 25.04 -28.03 -16.90
C GLU A 402 23.60 -28.30 -17.33
N SER A 403 22.72 -28.77 -16.43
CA SER A 403 21.28 -28.84 -16.72
C SER A 403 20.65 -27.44 -16.66
N ILE A 404 19.67 -27.21 -17.54
CA ILE A 404 18.95 -25.93 -17.66
C ILE A 404 17.47 -26.19 -17.41
N ILE A 405 16.93 -25.61 -16.35
CA ILE A 405 15.53 -25.76 -15.95
C ILE A 405 14.77 -24.49 -16.31
N MET A 406 13.71 -24.61 -17.12
CA MET A 406 12.76 -23.52 -17.34
C MET A 406 11.90 -23.30 -16.11
N LEU A 407 12.05 -22.15 -15.45
CA LEU A 407 11.28 -21.80 -14.25
C LEU A 407 9.97 -21.09 -14.60
N ASP A 408 9.98 -20.22 -15.60
CA ASP A 408 8.81 -19.45 -15.99
C ASP A 408 8.81 -19.03 -17.45
N HIS A 409 7.61 -18.86 -18.00
CA HIS A 409 7.36 -18.29 -19.33
C HIS A 409 6.22 -17.29 -19.21
N HIS A 410 6.51 -16.02 -19.51
CA HIS A 410 5.57 -14.93 -19.26
C HIS A 410 5.44 -14.03 -20.50
N SER A 411 4.21 -13.83 -20.97
CA SER A 411 3.92 -12.88 -22.05
C SER A 411 4.11 -11.45 -21.56
N LEU A 412 4.84 -10.63 -22.32
CA LEU A 412 4.99 -9.20 -22.05
C LEU A 412 3.92 -8.41 -22.78
N ASP A 413 3.28 -7.48 -22.07
CA ASP A 413 2.33 -6.55 -22.69
C ASP A 413 3.05 -5.67 -23.70
N VAL A 414 2.56 -5.68 -24.94
CA VAL A 414 3.01 -4.77 -25.99
C VAL A 414 1.98 -3.67 -26.12
N TYR A 415 2.37 -2.43 -25.83
CA TYR A 415 1.51 -1.27 -26.06
C TYR A 415 2.16 -0.30 -27.02
N GLN A 416 1.31 0.33 -27.83
CA GLN A 416 1.73 1.29 -28.84
C GLN A 416 1.27 2.68 -28.40
N SER A 417 2.24 3.58 -28.21
CA SER A 417 1.96 5.01 -28.12
C SER A 417 1.85 5.62 -29.53
N ASN A 418 1.64 6.93 -29.64
CA ASN A 418 1.53 7.59 -30.94
C ASN A 418 2.81 7.48 -31.80
N PHE A 419 3.97 7.21 -31.19
CA PHE A 419 5.28 7.28 -31.85
C PHE A 419 6.16 6.05 -31.68
N VAL A 420 5.99 5.26 -30.62
CA VAL A 420 6.83 4.08 -30.32
C VAL A 420 6.01 2.92 -29.76
N THR A 421 6.44 1.70 -30.07
CA THR A 421 5.93 0.48 -29.44
C THR A 421 6.79 0.14 -28.23
N THR A 422 6.18 -0.23 -27.11
CA THR A 422 6.91 -0.52 -25.88
C THR A 422 6.49 -1.87 -25.33
N LEU A 423 7.50 -2.69 -25.02
CA LEU A 423 7.31 -3.87 -24.18
C LEU A 423 7.24 -3.37 -22.74
N ARG A 424 6.10 -3.57 -22.09
CA ARG A 424 5.89 -3.11 -20.72
C ARG A 424 6.79 -3.91 -19.78
N GLY A 425 7.57 -3.18 -18.97
CA GLY A 425 8.34 -3.73 -17.88
C GLY A 425 7.43 -4.43 -16.87
N THR A 426 7.96 -5.48 -16.25
CA THR A 426 7.24 -6.28 -15.26
C THR A 426 8.15 -6.60 -14.09
N SER A 427 7.57 -6.90 -12.94
CA SER A 427 8.28 -7.35 -11.74
C SER A 427 7.99 -8.82 -11.54
N LEU A 428 9.02 -9.66 -11.65
CA LEU A 428 8.89 -11.10 -11.42
C LEU A 428 9.14 -11.38 -9.94
N ASP A 429 8.12 -11.87 -9.25
CA ASP A 429 8.23 -12.40 -7.89
C ASP A 429 9.01 -13.71 -7.92
N LEU A 430 10.27 -13.67 -7.48
CA LEU A 430 11.16 -14.81 -7.55
C LEU A 430 10.82 -15.87 -6.50
N GLU A 431 10.09 -15.54 -5.43
CA GLU A 431 9.69 -16.54 -4.43
C GLU A 431 8.74 -17.55 -5.06
N LYS A 432 7.71 -17.06 -5.77
CA LYS A 432 6.74 -17.92 -6.46
C LYS A 432 7.38 -18.74 -7.57
N VAL A 433 8.39 -18.19 -8.23
CA VAL A 433 9.05 -18.83 -9.36
C VAL A 433 10.04 -19.89 -8.88
N LEU A 434 10.85 -19.60 -7.85
CA LEU A 434 11.82 -20.53 -7.27
C LEU A 434 11.15 -21.64 -6.44
N ALA A 435 9.97 -21.40 -5.88
CA ALA A 435 9.19 -22.43 -5.17
C ALA A 435 8.91 -23.69 -6.03
N LYS A 436 8.85 -23.54 -7.36
CA LYS A 436 8.66 -24.65 -8.30
C LYS A 436 9.89 -25.56 -8.44
N SER A 437 11.05 -25.16 -7.90
CA SER A 437 12.35 -25.85 -8.04
C SER A 437 12.89 -26.42 -6.72
N ALA A 438 11.99 -26.72 -5.77
CA ALA A 438 12.23 -27.01 -4.34
C ALA A 438 13.22 -28.14 -3.97
N GLU A 439 13.94 -28.74 -4.92
CA GLU A 439 14.90 -29.83 -4.66
C GLU A 439 16.37 -29.39 -4.73
N GLN A 440 16.69 -28.15 -5.12
CA GLN A 440 18.08 -27.75 -5.30
C GLN A 440 18.67 -27.00 -4.10
N THR A 441 19.64 -27.64 -3.45
CA THR A 441 20.45 -27.17 -2.32
C THR A 441 21.78 -26.57 -2.79
N GLU A 442 21.75 -25.74 -3.84
CA GLU A 442 22.98 -25.12 -4.34
C GLU A 442 23.41 -23.92 -3.47
N LYS A 443 24.73 -23.77 -3.29
CA LYS A 443 25.35 -22.62 -2.58
C LYS A 443 25.29 -21.31 -3.39
N LYS A 444 24.65 -21.32 -4.55
CA LYS A 444 24.58 -20.22 -5.50
C LYS A 444 23.29 -20.35 -6.33
N ILE A 445 22.67 -19.24 -6.69
CA ILE A 445 21.51 -19.21 -7.58
C ILE A 445 21.95 -18.60 -8.92
N CYS A 446 21.74 -19.36 -10.00
CA CYS A 446 22.23 -19.05 -11.33
C CYS A 446 21.05 -18.83 -12.30
N LEU A 447 20.36 -17.70 -12.12
CA LEU A 447 19.24 -17.34 -12.99
C LEU A 447 19.73 -16.85 -14.36
N ARG A 448 19.02 -17.23 -15.42
CA ARG A 448 19.19 -16.69 -16.77
C ARG A 448 17.85 -16.21 -17.33
N LEU A 449 17.79 -14.98 -17.82
CA LEU A 449 16.62 -14.36 -18.40
C LEU A 449 16.82 -14.19 -19.91
N GLU A 450 15.84 -14.61 -20.69
CA GLU A 450 15.76 -14.34 -22.12
C GLU A 450 14.49 -13.55 -22.45
N ILE A 451 14.60 -12.52 -23.28
CA ILE A 451 13.47 -11.73 -23.77
C ILE A 451 13.36 -11.93 -25.28
N TRP A 452 12.18 -12.31 -25.74
CA TRP A 452 11.87 -12.60 -27.13
C TRP A 452 10.80 -11.64 -27.64
N CYS A 453 10.97 -11.16 -28.88
CA CYS A 453 10.05 -10.24 -29.55
C CYS A 453 9.83 -10.71 -30.99
N ASP A 454 8.58 -10.93 -31.39
CA ASP A 454 8.20 -11.46 -32.71
C ASP A 454 9.08 -12.65 -33.15
N ASP A 455 9.26 -13.62 -32.25
CA ASP A 455 10.09 -14.84 -32.40
C ASP A 455 11.60 -14.61 -32.60
N ASN A 456 12.11 -13.40 -32.35
CA ASN A 456 13.54 -13.11 -32.33
C ASN A 456 14.02 -12.87 -30.90
N LEU A 457 15.17 -13.43 -30.54
CA LEU A 457 15.82 -13.20 -29.25
C LEU A 457 16.32 -11.75 -29.19
N LEU A 458 15.76 -10.98 -28.28
CA LEU A 458 16.08 -9.57 -28.07
C LEU A 458 17.20 -9.40 -27.05
N TYR A 459 17.16 -10.17 -25.96
CA TYR A 459 18.13 -10.07 -24.85
C TYR A 459 18.33 -11.43 -24.17
N ASN A 460 19.56 -11.71 -23.74
CA ASN A 460 19.92 -12.85 -22.90
C ASN A 460 20.86 -12.34 -21.79
N SER A 461 20.51 -12.59 -20.52
CA SER A 461 21.31 -12.14 -19.38
C SER A 461 22.60 -12.94 -19.16
N GLU A 462 22.77 -14.07 -19.84
CA GLU A 462 23.89 -15.00 -19.64
C GLU A 462 24.14 -15.26 -18.14
N LYS A 463 25.32 -14.89 -17.61
CA LYS A 463 25.72 -15.06 -16.20
C LYS A 463 25.53 -13.81 -15.34
N GLU A 464 24.97 -12.73 -15.88
CA GLU A 464 24.86 -11.44 -15.18
C GLU A 464 23.97 -11.49 -13.93
N LEU A 465 23.00 -12.42 -13.92
CA LEU A 465 22.04 -12.61 -12.84
C LEU A 465 22.49 -13.66 -11.81
N TYR A 466 23.70 -14.21 -11.93
CA TYR A 466 24.17 -15.23 -10.99
C TYR A 466 24.53 -14.59 -9.64
N ARG A 467 24.08 -15.18 -8.53
CA ARG A 467 24.29 -14.66 -7.18
C ARG A 467 24.61 -15.75 -6.16
N SER A 468 25.70 -15.53 -5.41
CA SER A 468 26.04 -16.36 -4.23
C SER A 468 25.39 -15.84 -2.95
N CYS A 469 25.02 -14.56 -2.95
CA CYS A 469 24.15 -13.89 -1.99
C CYS A 469 23.63 -12.59 -2.65
N TRP A 470 22.51 -12.06 -2.17
CA TRP A 470 22.05 -10.71 -2.49
C TRP A 470 22.23 -9.81 -1.28
N LEU A 471 22.59 -8.55 -1.54
CA LEU A 471 22.79 -7.54 -0.52
C LEU A 471 21.96 -6.32 -0.89
N PHE A 472 21.10 -5.86 0.02
CA PHE A 472 20.18 -4.75 -0.23
C PHE A 472 20.38 -3.62 0.78
N GLU A 473 20.46 -2.40 0.28
CA GLU A 473 20.36 -1.17 1.04
C GLU A 473 18.98 -0.55 0.75
N GLY A 474 18.04 -0.68 1.69
CA GLY A 474 16.63 -0.44 1.38
C GLY A 474 16.09 -1.47 0.39
N ASP A 475 15.54 -1.03 -0.74
CA ASP A 475 15.03 -1.89 -1.82
C ASP A 475 16.06 -2.18 -2.93
N VAL A 476 17.21 -1.51 -2.91
CA VAL A 476 18.18 -1.53 -4.01
C VAL A 476 19.33 -2.52 -3.76
N GLU A 477 19.62 -3.37 -4.74
CA GLU A 477 20.76 -4.29 -4.69
C GLU A 477 22.11 -3.52 -4.70
N ARG A 478 23.01 -3.92 -3.80
CA ARG A 478 24.40 -3.50 -3.73
C ARG A 478 25.34 -4.66 -4.04
N LYS A 479 26.45 -4.35 -4.72
CA LYS A 479 27.54 -5.31 -4.90
C LYS A 479 28.33 -5.42 -3.61
N ALA A 480 28.68 -6.65 -3.21
CA ALA A 480 29.51 -6.94 -2.04
C ALA A 480 30.82 -6.12 -1.97
N GLN A 481 31.41 -5.79 -3.13
CA GLN A 481 32.66 -5.02 -3.22
C GLN A 481 32.48 -3.54 -2.86
N ASN A 482 31.26 -3.02 -2.90
CA ASN A 482 30.90 -1.62 -2.71
C ASN A 482 30.13 -1.37 -1.41
N CYS A 483 30.16 -2.31 -0.45
CA CYS A 483 29.52 -2.11 0.85
C CYS A 483 30.12 -0.90 1.56
N GLN A 484 29.26 -0.06 2.13
CA GLN A 484 29.62 1.00 3.05
C GLN A 484 29.18 0.60 4.46
N LEU A 485 29.45 1.45 5.46
CA LEU A 485 28.95 1.22 6.80
C LEU A 485 27.43 1.45 6.83
N GLY A 486 26.72 0.66 7.64
CA GLY A 486 25.29 0.79 7.86
C GLY A 486 24.52 -0.51 7.69
N GLU A 487 23.19 -0.38 7.71
CA GLU A 487 22.25 -1.50 7.73
C GLU A 487 21.99 -2.05 6.32
N TYR A 488 22.09 -3.36 6.19
CA TYR A 488 21.82 -4.11 4.97
C TYR A 488 20.93 -5.31 5.23
N ARG A 489 20.14 -5.67 4.22
CA ARG A 489 19.42 -6.94 4.16
C ARG A 489 20.17 -7.91 3.27
N VAL A 490 20.52 -9.06 3.81
CA VAL A 490 21.34 -10.06 3.12
C VAL A 490 20.51 -11.31 2.88
N LEU A 491 20.23 -11.63 1.61
CA LEU A 491 19.59 -12.89 1.24
C LEU A 491 20.66 -13.89 0.82
N VAL A 492 20.63 -15.06 1.45
CA VAL A 492 21.66 -16.07 1.31
C VAL A 492 21.02 -17.43 1.02
N PRO A 493 21.45 -18.18 0.00
CA PRO A 493 20.89 -19.50 -0.28
C PRO A 493 20.95 -20.46 0.92
N ASN A 494 19.96 -21.36 1.08
CA ASN A 494 19.81 -22.22 2.27
C ASN A 494 20.99 -23.18 2.52
N GLY A 495 21.79 -23.52 1.49
CA GLY A 495 22.98 -24.37 1.61
C GLY A 495 24.30 -23.62 1.85
N SER A 496 24.23 -22.31 2.08
CA SER A 496 25.42 -21.45 2.12
C SER A 496 26.28 -21.63 3.36
N THR A 497 27.58 -21.44 3.20
CA THR A 497 28.54 -21.39 4.31
C THR A 497 28.66 -19.94 4.80
N ILE A 498 28.31 -19.69 6.05
CA ILE A 498 28.33 -18.37 6.68
C ILE A 498 29.27 -18.40 7.90
N ALA A 499 30.15 -17.42 8.00
CA ALA A 499 30.90 -17.10 9.20
C ALA A 499 30.74 -15.59 9.48
N ASP A 500 30.52 -15.22 10.73
CA ASP A 500 29.97 -13.91 11.07
C ASP A 500 30.63 -13.31 12.31
N ASP A 501 31.26 -12.14 12.13
CA ASP A 501 31.80 -11.29 13.21
C ASP A 501 30.95 -10.02 13.40
N ALA A 502 29.89 -9.84 12.60
CA ALA A 502 29.09 -8.62 12.53
C ALA A 502 27.77 -8.71 13.29
N GLY A 503 27.40 -9.89 13.79
CA GLY A 503 26.13 -10.10 14.49
C GLY A 503 24.94 -10.10 13.55
N LEU A 504 25.03 -10.87 12.45
CA LEU A 504 23.92 -11.16 11.55
C LEU A 504 22.70 -11.62 12.34
N GLN A 505 21.64 -10.82 12.30
CA GLN A 505 20.36 -11.18 12.89
C GLN A 505 19.51 -11.87 11.83
N THR A 506 19.11 -13.11 12.07
CA THR A 506 18.16 -13.79 11.19
C THR A 506 16.80 -13.11 11.30
N LEU A 507 16.34 -12.47 10.24
CA LEU A 507 15.00 -11.89 10.19
C LEU A 507 13.95 -12.95 9.82
N TYR A 508 14.28 -13.77 8.81
CA TYR A 508 13.33 -14.72 8.26
C TYR A 508 14.03 -15.90 7.59
N GLU A 509 13.49 -17.10 7.74
CA GLU A 509 13.87 -18.27 6.94
C GLU A 509 12.69 -18.64 6.05
N LYS A 510 12.79 -18.38 4.73
CA LYS A 510 11.73 -18.74 3.79
C LYS A 510 11.88 -20.22 3.39
N PRO A 511 10.76 -20.94 3.21
CA PRO A 511 10.78 -22.35 2.79
C PRO A 511 11.40 -22.58 1.41
N TYR A 512 11.64 -21.52 0.62
CA TYR A 512 12.13 -21.61 -0.75
C TYR A 512 13.53 -20.98 -0.88
N GLY A 513 14.56 -21.81 -0.76
CA GLY A 513 15.89 -21.56 -1.33
C GLY A 513 16.81 -20.55 -0.64
N TYR A 514 16.34 -19.59 0.16
CA TYR A 514 17.19 -18.59 0.82
C TYR A 514 16.72 -18.19 2.24
N LYS A 515 17.69 -17.69 3.03
CA LYS A 515 17.56 -17.09 4.35
C LYS A 515 17.82 -15.59 4.26
N LEU A 516 17.02 -14.80 4.98
CA LEU A 516 17.15 -13.35 5.05
C LEU A 516 17.75 -12.96 6.40
N TYR A 517 18.84 -12.19 6.35
CA TYR A 517 19.51 -11.64 7.51
C TYR A 517 19.48 -10.12 7.49
N LEU A 518 19.45 -9.51 8.67
CA LEU A 518 19.82 -8.12 8.88
C LEU A 518 21.30 -8.06 9.26
N LEU A 519 22.04 -7.20 8.59
CA LEU A 519 23.45 -6.95 8.82
C LEU A 519 23.64 -5.46 9.09
N ASP A 520 24.01 -5.09 10.32
CA ASP A 520 24.49 -3.74 10.61
C ASP A 520 26.02 -3.71 10.50
N LEU A 521 26.52 -3.21 9.38
CA LEU A 521 27.93 -3.26 9.05
C LEU A 521 28.71 -2.10 9.66
N GLN A 522 29.41 -2.37 10.75
CA GLN A 522 30.26 -1.43 11.50
C GLN A 522 31.74 -1.44 11.05
N GLU A 523 32.54 -0.47 11.50
CA GLU A 523 33.93 -0.26 11.03
C GLU A 523 34.84 -1.49 11.15
N ASP A 524 34.66 -2.31 12.18
CA ASP A 524 35.43 -3.53 12.43
C ASP A 524 34.63 -4.81 12.20
N ALA A 525 33.41 -4.72 11.68
CA ALA A 525 32.54 -5.86 11.45
C ALA A 525 32.78 -6.47 10.05
N SER A 526 32.66 -7.79 9.95
CA SER A 526 32.72 -8.48 8.67
C SER A 526 31.92 -9.78 8.69
N VAL A 527 31.42 -10.17 7.53
CA VAL A 527 30.68 -11.41 7.30
C VAL A 527 31.29 -12.14 6.12
N PHE A 528 31.45 -13.46 6.21
CA PHE A 528 31.84 -14.32 5.11
C PHE A 528 30.67 -15.20 4.67
N ILE A 529 30.27 -15.11 3.39
CA ILE A 529 29.21 -15.93 2.80
C ILE A 529 29.72 -16.56 1.50
N ASN A 530 29.80 -17.88 1.44
CA ASN A 530 30.15 -18.65 0.22
C ASN A 530 31.43 -18.16 -0.51
N GLY A 531 32.46 -17.75 0.22
CA GLY A 531 33.68 -17.20 -0.40
C GLY A 531 33.69 -15.68 -0.57
N ILE A 532 32.60 -14.97 -0.23
CA ILE A 532 32.47 -13.53 -0.35
C ILE A 532 32.51 -12.89 1.05
N THR A 533 33.49 -12.03 1.28
CA THR A 533 33.53 -11.18 2.48
C THR A 533 32.74 -9.89 2.26
N LEU A 534 31.74 -9.65 3.10
CA LEU A 534 31.04 -8.38 3.28
C LEU A 534 31.67 -7.64 4.47
N GLY A 535 31.92 -6.33 4.37
CA GLY A 535 32.52 -5.56 5.47
C GLY A 535 33.91 -5.03 5.24
N ASN A 536 34.58 -4.67 6.34
CA ASN A 536 35.88 -3.98 6.31
C ASN A 536 36.88 -4.73 5.41
N GLN A 537 37.30 -4.09 4.31
CA GLN A 537 38.20 -4.70 3.34
C GLN A 537 39.59 -5.00 3.90
N LYS A 538 39.98 -4.43 5.05
CA LYS A 538 41.21 -4.80 5.78
C LYS A 538 41.12 -6.19 6.42
N LYS A 539 39.91 -6.69 6.71
CA LYS A 539 39.66 -8.04 7.25
C LYS A 539 39.50 -9.12 6.15
N LYS A 540 39.59 -8.77 4.86
CA LYS A 540 39.71 -9.77 3.77
C LYS A 540 40.94 -10.68 3.96
N ASP A 541 41.93 -10.22 4.72
CA ASP A 541 43.16 -10.93 5.05
C ASP A 541 43.09 -11.64 6.42
N ARG A 542 41.89 -11.96 6.92
CA ARG A 542 41.68 -12.72 8.17
C ARG A 542 41.16 -14.13 7.86
N LEU A 543 41.58 -15.13 8.64
CA LEU A 543 40.94 -16.44 8.68
C LEU A 543 39.56 -16.35 9.35
N TRP A 544 38.68 -17.28 9.02
CA TRP A 544 37.33 -17.37 9.59
C TRP A 544 37.14 -18.70 10.31
N VAL A 545 36.44 -18.70 11.44
CA VAL A 545 36.12 -19.92 12.18
C VAL A 545 34.62 -20.13 12.14
N LYS A 546 34.18 -21.24 11.55
CA LYS A 546 32.79 -21.67 11.60
C LYS A 546 32.62 -22.69 12.72
N LEU A 547 31.68 -22.39 13.61
CA LEU A 547 31.39 -23.16 14.80
C LEU A 547 30.42 -24.31 14.49
N PRO A 548 30.42 -25.40 15.28
CA PRO A 548 29.41 -26.45 15.19
C PRO A 548 28.01 -25.91 15.53
N ASP A 549 26.97 -26.65 15.15
CA ASP A 549 25.63 -26.38 15.64
C ASP A 549 25.58 -26.58 17.16
N VAL A 550 25.07 -25.57 17.87
CA VAL A 550 24.99 -25.54 19.33
C VAL A 550 23.56 -25.36 19.78
N HIS A 551 23.21 -25.94 20.93
CA HIS A 551 21.95 -25.69 21.61
C HIS A 551 21.91 -24.23 22.09
N ARG A 552 21.06 -23.41 21.49
CA ARG A 552 20.98 -21.97 21.79
C ARG A 552 20.26 -21.67 23.10
N GLU A 553 19.41 -22.58 23.53
CA GLU A 553 18.66 -22.52 24.80
C GLU A 553 19.45 -23.00 26.00
N LEU A 554 20.68 -23.48 25.80
CA LEU A 554 21.44 -24.22 26.79
C LEU A 554 22.90 -23.77 26.85
N GLU A 555 23.34 -23.45 28.05
CA GLU A 555 24.74 -23.19 28.36
C GLU A 555 25.26 -24.21 29.37
N TYR A 556 26.54 -24.51 29.31
CA TYR A 556 27.24 -25.26 30.36
C TYR A 556 28.20 -24.33 31.09
N VAL A 557 28.09 -24.31 32.41
CA VAL A 557 28.92 -23.44 33.27
C VAL A 557 29.81 -24.29 34.16
N GLU A 558 31.12 -24.10 34.06
CA GLU A 558 32.15 -24.77 34.88
C GLU A 558 33.14 -23.72 35.39
N ASP A 559 33.39 -23.69 36.70
CA ASP A 559 34.28 -22.73 37.37
C ASP A 559 34.06 -21.25 37.00
N GLY A 560 32.80 -20.88 36.72
CA GLY A 560 32.41 -19.52 36.34
C GLY A 560 32.64 -19.18 34.86
N ARG A 561 33.11 -20.13 34.04
CA ARG A 561 33.26 -20.00 32.59
C ARG A 561 32.07 -20.65 31.87
N ILE A 562 31.61 -20.01 30.80
CA ILE A 562 30.46 -20.45 29.99
C ILE A 562 30.99 -21.18 28.75
N TYR A 563 30.40 -22.34 28.45
CA TYR A 563 30.68 -23.17 27.30
C TYR A 563 29.40 -23.39 26.50
N GLN A 564 29.49 -23.32 25.18
CA GLN A 564 28.38 -23.65 24.30
C GLN A 564 28.22 -25.17 24.20
N VAL A 565 26.98 -25.66 24.16
CA VAL A 565 26.69 -27.10 24.17
C VAL A 565 26.42 -27.62 22.76
N CYS A 566 27.19 -28.61 22.31
CA CYS A 566 27.01 -29.36 21.06
C CYS A 566 26.50 -30.79 21.32
N ASP A 567 25.68 -31.34 20.43
CA ASP A 567 25.38 -32.79 20.43
C ASP A 567 26.42 -33.55 19.58
N GLU A 568 26.84 -34.71 20.08
CA GLU A 568 27.78 -35.61 19.40
C GLU A 568 27.09 -36.50 18.35
N GLN A 569 25.75 -36.67 18.41
CA GLN A 569 25.05 -37.57 17.49
C GLN A 569 25.27 -37.18 16.01
N GLN A 570 25.82 -38.13 15.24
CA GLN A 570 26.13 -38.11 13.80
C GLN A 570 27.50 -37.58 13.33
N ASN A 571 28.55 -37.55 14.16
CA ASN A 571 29.91 -37.29 13.63
C ASN A 571 30.06 -35.87 13.00
N GLN A 572 29.21 -34.91 13.40
CA GLN A 572 29.08 -33.58 12.78
C GLN A 572 29.58 -32.42 13.64
N ALA A 573 29.85 -32.62 14.94
CA ALA A 573 30.45 -31.58 15.77
C ALA A 573 31.90 -31.34 15.34
N LYS A 574 32.12 -30.36 14.48
CA LYS A 574 33.44 -29.97 13.99
C LYS A 574 33.57 -28.46 13.92
N ILE A 575 34.80 -28.00 14.09
CA ILE A 575 35.19 -26.62 13.80
C ILE A 575 35.79 -26.58 12.41
N GLU A 576 35.33 -25.63 11.59
CA GLU A 576 35.87 -25.41 10.25
C GLU A 576 36.64 -24.09 10.23
N VAL A 577 37.97 -24.17 10.04
CA VAL A 577 38.84 -22.99 9.91
C VAL A 577 39.04 -22.69 8.43
N ILE A 578 38.52 -21.56 7.98
CA ILE A 578 38.53 -21.12 6.59
C ILE A 578 39.69 -20.14 6.41
N VAL A 579 40.69 -20.55 5.64
CA VAL A 579 41.87 -19.76 5.29
C VAL A 579 41.69 -19.22 3.87
N PRO A 580 41.55 -17.89 3.69
CA PRO A 580 41.42 -17.28 2.36
C PRO A 580 42.73 -17.38 1.56
N GLU A 581 42.64 -17.28 0.22
CA GLU A 581 43.73 -17.57 -0.72
C GLU A 581 45.01 -16.73 -0.54
N ASN A 582 44.87 -15.57 0.08
CA ASN A 582 45.93 -14.60 0.37
C ASN A 582 46.71 -14.91 1.65
N LEU A 583 46.24 -15.84 2.49
CA LEU A 583 46.93 -16.29 3.70
C LEU A 583 47.53 -17.69 3.48
N GLN A 584 48.63 -17.98 4.19
CA GLN A 584 49.19 -19.33 4.19
C GLN A 584 48.79 -20.09 5.45
N ALA A 585 48.15 -21.24 5.28
CA ALA A 585 47.67 -22.06 6.41
C ALA A 585 48.79 -22.53 7.36
N ASN A 586 50.05 -22.57 6.91
CA ASN A 586 51.20 -22.91 7.76
C ASN A 586 51.54 -21.84 8.81
N GLN A 587 50.99 -20.63 8.68
CA GLN A 587 51.15 -19.54 9.65
C GLN A 587 50.31 -19.73 10.91
N PHE A 588 49.39 -20.70 10.92
CA PHE A 588 48.41 -20.86 11.99
C PHE A 588 48.43 -22.26 12.60
N ILE A 589 48.14 -22.30 13.90
CA ILE A 589 48.00 -23.51 14.71
C ILE A 589 46.65 -23.45 15.42
N LEU A 590 45.90 -24.54 15.41
CA LEU A 590 44.73 -24.73 16.26
C LEU A 590 45.20 -25.37 17.57
N ARG A 591 44.96 -24.70 18.70
CA ARG A 591 45.19 -25.24 20.04
C ARG A 591 43.86 -25.66 20.64
N CYS A 592 43.77 -26.91 21.08
CA CYS A 592 42.65 -27.46 21.82
C CYS A 592 43.16 -27.74 23.25
N ASP A 593 42.71 -26.94 24.21
CA ASP A 593 43.25 -26.83 25.57
C ASP A 593 44.77 -26.65 25.57
N ASP A 594 45.53 -27.70 25.95
CA ASP A 594 46.99 -27.70 26.01
C ASP A 594 47.66 -28.37 24.78
N VAL A 595 46.88 -28.86 23.81
CA VAL A 595 47.37 -29.62 22.65
C VAL A 595 47.34 -28.76 21.38
N GLU A 596 48.49 -28.62 20.71
CA GLU A 596 48.64 -27.82 19.49
C GLU A 596 48.62 -28.69 18.22
N TYR A 597 47.79 -28.28 17.24
CA TYR A 597 47.61 -28.91 15.93
C TYR A 597 47.94 -27.90 14.81
N PRO A 598 49.02 -28.08 14.03
CA PRO A 598 49.26 -27.26 12.85
C PRO A 598 48.11 -27.40 11.85
N LEU A 599 47.52 -26.28 11.38
CA LEU A 599 46.34 -26.34 10.48
C LEU A 599 46.61 -27.20 9.25
N VAL A 600 47.79 -27.08 8.65
CA VAL A 600 48.22 -27.86 7.47
C VAL A 600 48.24 -29.38 7.66
N LYS A 601 48.15 -29.87 8.90
CA LYS A 601 48.08 -31.31 9.21
C LYS A 601 46.64 -31.80 9.40
N LEU A 602 45.66 -30.91 9.42
CA LEU A 602 44.24 -31.25 9.49
C LEU A 602 43.69 -31.62 8.10
N THR A 603 42.55 -32.31 8.09
CA THR A 603 41.82 -32.60 6.85
C THR A 603 41.34 -31.30 6.24
N SER A 604 41.54 -31.11 4.92
CA SER A 604 41.13 -29.87 4.25
C SER A 604 40.34 -30.09 2.96
N THR A 605 39.40 -29.19 2.70
CA THR A 605 38.65 -29.07 1.44
C THR A 605 38.76 -27.65 0.87
N PHE A 606 38.21 -27.39 -0.32
CA PHE A 606 38.19 -26.05 -0.93
C PHE A 606 36.76 -25.53 -1.03
N LEU A 607 36.58 -24.25 -0.69
CA LEU A 607 35.35 -23.50 -0.87
C LEU A 607 35.64 -22.25 -1.72
N GLY A 608 35.36 -22.33 -3.02
CA GLY A 608 35.80 -21.29 -3.97
C GLY A 608 37.32 -21.25 -4.04
N THR A 609 37.91 -20.10 -3.72
CA THR A 609 39.38 -19.92 -3.63
C THR A 609 39.94 -20.15 -2.23
N SER A 610 39.09 -20.32 -1.21
CA SER A 610 39.53 -20.49 0.18
C SER A 610 39.73 -21.97 0.54
N GLN A 611 40.67 -22.27 1.43
CA GLN A 611 40.91 -23.60 1.96
C GLN A 611 40.24 -23.75 3.33
N VAL A 612 39.50 -24.83 3.53
CA VAL A 612 38.74 -25.11 4.75
C VAL A 612 39.38 -26.28 5.48
N PHE A 613 39.82 -26.09 6.72
CA PHE A 613 40.41 -27.12 7.58
C PHE A 613 39.41 -27.57 8.63
N GLU A 614 39.23 -28.87 8.77
CA GLU A 614 38.24 -29.46 9.68
C GLU A 614 38.91 -30.02 10.93
N PHE A 615 38.40 -29.62 12.11
CA PHE A 615 38.81 -30.15 13.41
C PHE A 615 37.61 -30.82 14.09
N PRO A 616 37.62 -32.15 14.28
CA PRO A 616 36.51 -32.86 14.93
C PRO A 616 36.51 -32.58 16.44
N LEU A 617 35.32 -32.34 16.99
CA LEU A 617 35.05 -32.32 18.42
C LEU A 617 34.54 -33.70 18.85
N ALA A 618 35.03 -34.19 19.98
CA ALA A 618 34.59 -35.45 20.59
C ALA A 618 33.96 -35.16 21.96
N ALA A 619 33.01 -36.00 22.40
CA ALA A 619 32.50 -35.90 23.76
C ALA A 619 33.59 -36.30 24.77
N THR A 620 34.11 -35.31 25.50
CA THR A 620 35.13 -35.48 26.54
C THR A 620 34.51 -35.57 27.94
N GLY A 621 33.26 -35.13 28.10
CA GLY A 621 32.61 -34.97 29.41
C GLY A 621 33.07 -33.75 30.20
N GLU A 622 33.94 -32.90 29.62
CA GLU A 622 34.48 -31.68 30.21
C GLU A 622 34.45 -30.55 29.16
N GLY A 623 34.45 -29.29 29.61
CA GLY A 623 34.52 -28.15 28.70
C GLY A 623 35.89 -28.05 28.02
N VAL A 624 35.89 -27.81 26.71
CA VAL A 624 37.07 -27.70 25.85
C VAL A 624 37.20 -26.27 25.32
N ILE A 625 38.42 -25.72 25.35
CA ILE A 625 38.74 -24.41 24.79
C ILE A 625 39.52 -24.61 23.50
N ILE A 626 39.07 -23.98 22.42
CA ILE A 626 39.75 -23.98 21.14
C ILE A 626 40.23 -22.58 20.82
N GLN A 627 41.50 -22.45 20.46
CA GLN A 627 42.15 -21.20 20.11
C GLN A 627 42.86 -21.36 18.77
N ILE A 628 42.74 -20.36 17.91
CA ILE A 628 43.59 -20.25 16.70
C ILE A 628 44.73 -19.30 17.02
N LEU A 629 45.97 -19.77 16.86
CA LEU A 629 47.19 -19.03 17.20
C LEU A 629 48.01 -18.73 15.95
N GLU A 630 48.65 -17.56 15.92
CA GLU A 630 49.67 -17.20 14.92
C GLU A 630 51.06 -17.21 15.58
N PRO A 631 51.86 -18.30 15.44
CA PRO A 631 53.07 -18.48 16.22
C PRO A 631 54.14 -17.41 15.93
N GLU A 632 54.19 -16.90 14.70
CA GLU A 632 55.18 -15.90 14.27
C GLU A 632 54.89 -14.50 14.84
N LYS A 633 53.70 -14.25 15.40
CA LYS A 633 53.31 -13.01 16.08
C LYS A 633 53.16 -13.19 17.59
N GLU A 634 54.23 -13.61 18.25
CA GLU A 634 54.25 -13.83 19.72
C GLU A 634 53.12 -14.77 20.22
N ARG A 635 52.69 -15.73 19.39
CA ARG A 635 51.54 -16.61 19.69
C ARG A 635 50.24 -15.84 19.97
N GLN A 636 50.00 -14.76 19.23
CA GLN A 636 48.75 -14.02 19.29
C GLN A 636 47.55 -14.95 19.04
N VAL A 637 46.55 -14.87 19.92
CA VAL A 637 45.26 -15.53 19.75
C VAL A 637 44.47 -14.76 18.69
N VAL A 638 44.18 -15.43 17.57
CA VAL A 638 43.41 -14.90 16.44
C VAL A 638 41.91 -15.11 16.67
N ASP A 639 41.55 -16.22 17.31
CA ASP A 639 40.18 -16.59 17.69
C ASP A 639 40.19 -17.54 18.91
N GLU A 640 39.14 -17.51 19.72
CA GLU A 640 38.94 -18.36 20.89
C GLU A 640 37.46 -18.72 21.07
N CYS A 641 37.17 -20.01 21.23
CA CYS A 641 35.82 -20.52 21.47
C CYS A 641 35.84 -21.59 22.56
N ALA A 642 34.74 -21.75 23.29
CA ALA A 642 34.62 -22.72 24.38
C ALA A 642 33.36 -23.58 24.21
N PHE A 643 33.53 -24.90 24.18
CA PHE A 643 32.48 -25.87 23.89
C PHE A 643 32.45 -27.02 24.89
N ILE A 644 31.30 -27.65 25.04
CA ILE A 644 31.19 -29.01 25.58
C ILE A 644 30.32 -29.82 24.63
N CYS A 645 30.82 -30.97 24.19
CA CYS A 645 29.99 -31.90 23.42
C CYS A 645 29.45 -32.99 24.33
N ILE A 646 28.12 -33.12 24.35
CA ILE A 646 27.37 -34.03 25.22
C ILE A 646 26.59 -35.02 24.34
N PRO A 647 26.75 -36.34 24.53
CA PRO A 647 26.07 -37.33 23.69
C PRO A 647 24.58 -37.44 24.05
N ALA A 648 23.72 -37.23 23.06
CA ALA A 648 22.28 -37.48 23.10
C ALA A 648 21.54 -36.76 24.26
N LEU A 649 21.91 -35.51 24.53
CA LEU A 649 21.20 -34.67 25.49
C LEU A 649 19.93 -34.12 24.84
N GLN A 650 18.78 -34.34 25.48
CA GLN A 650 17.51 -33.76 25.05
C GLN A 650 16.87 -33.01 26.21
N GLY A 651 16.54 -31.73 26.00
CA GLY A 651 15.82 -30.90 26.96
C GLY A 651 14.58 -30.29 26.31
N GLU A 652 13.39 -30.57 26.85
CA GLU A 652 12.13 -30.05 26.33
C GLU A 652 11.27 -29.44 27.45
N PHE A 653 10.90 -28.17 27.27
CA PHE A 653 9.95 -27.50 28.13
C PHE A 653 8.53 -27.98 27.82
N ASN A 654 7.67 -28.14 28.85
CA ASN A 654 6.30 -28.61 28.64
C ASN A 654 5.38 -27.62 27.94
N LYS A 655 5.87 -26.41 27.65
CA LYS A 655 5.27 -25.42 26.76
C LYS A 655 6.35 -24.78 25.89
N LEU A 656 5.96 -24.36 24.69
CA LEU A 656 6.83 -23.66 23.74
C LEU A 656 7.27 -22.29 24.26
N VAL A 657 6.38 -21.61 25.00
CA VAL A 657 6.65 -20.34 25.67
C VAL A 657 5.75 -20.18 26.91
N TYR A 658 6.18 -19.36 27.87
CA TYR A 658 5.43 -19.03 29.08
C TYR A 658 5.11 -17.53 29.12
N TYR A 659 3.83 -17.16 29.28
CA TYR A 659 3.38 -15.76 29.29
C TYR A 659 2.46 -15.46 30.47
N HIS A 660 1.40 -16.24 30.63
CA HIS A 660 0.42 -16.02 31.69
C HIS A 660 0.92 -16.58 33.02
N ALA A 661 0.52 -15.97 34.13
CA ALA A 661 0.85 -16.48 35.47
C ALA A 661 0.38 -17.93 35.66
N GLU A 662 -0.69 -18.33 34.99
CA GLU A 662 -1.22 -19.70 34.99
C GLU A 662 -0.26 -20.72 34.35
N ASP A 663 0.54 -20.29 33.38
CA ASP A 663 1.48 -21.16 32.66
C ASP A 663 2.53 -21.76 33.60
N TYR A 664 2.84 -21.06 34.70
CA TYR A 664 3.85 -21.45 35.67
C TYR A 664 3.36 -22.40 36.77
N LYS A 665 2.04 -22.66 36.88
CA LYS A 665 1.52 -23.54 37.95
C LYS A 665 1.94 -25.01 37.83
N GLN A 666 2.24 -25.46 36.61
CA GLN A 666 2.70 -26.81 36.30
C GLN A 666 3.85 -26.80 35.28
N ALA A 667 4.68 -25.76 35.33
CA ALA A 667 5.81 -25.63 34.42
C ALA A 667 6.95 -26.56 34.80
N TYR A 668 7.48 -27.30 33.82
CA TYR A 668 8.62 -28.18 34.00
C TYR A 668 9.46 -28.31 32.73
N LEU A 669 10.74 -28.59 32.92
CA LEU A 669 11.68 -29.02 31.90
C LEU A 669 11.87 -30.54 32.02
N SER A 670 11.68 -31.26 30.92
CA SER A 670 12.03 -32.67 30.78
C SER A 670 13.42 -32.79 30.21
N VAL A 671 14.33 -33.51 30.89
CA VAL A 671 15.69 -33.75 30.41
C VAL A 671 15.96 -35.24 30.33
N THR A 672 16.48 -35.68 29.19
CA THR A 672 16.94 -37.04 28.94
C THR A 672 18.42 -37.01 28.57
N GLU A 673 19.20 -37.88 29.20
CA GLU A 673 20.63 -38.07 28.96
C GLU A 673 20.91 -39.52 28.57
N THR A 674 21.98 -39.76 27.80
CA THR A 674 22.39 -41.10 27.41
C THR A 674 22.49 -42.04 28.62
N GLY A 675 21.69 -43.11 28.62
CA GLY A 675 21.71 -44.15 29.64
C GLY A 675 21.00 -43.81 30.96
N LYS A 676 20.34 -42.64 31.06
CA LYS A 676 19.50 -42.26 32.22
C LYS A 676 18.02 -42.18 31.83
N ALA A 677 17.14 -42.37 32.81
CA ALA A 677 15.72 -42.13 32.64
C ALA A 677 15.43 -40.62 32.57
N GLU A 678 14.36 -40.25 31.85
CA GLU A 678 13.86 -38.88 31.78
C GLU A 678 13.62 -38.30 33.19
N GLN A 679 14.12 -37.10 33.44
CA GLN A 679 13.94 -36.38 34.69
C GLN A 679 13.18 -35.07 34.45
N LYS A 680 12.29 -34.72 35.38
CA LYS A 680 11.49 -33.50 35.30
C LYS A 680 11.90 -32.49 36.38
N TYR A 681 12.15 -31.25 35.95
CA TYR A 681 12.58 -30.16 36.80
C TYR A 681 11.52 -29.05 36.77
N SER A 682 10.85 -28.80 37.90
CA SER A 682 9.85 -27.74 38.02
C SER A 682 10.50 -26.37 38.20
N PHE A 683 9.86 -25.32 37.69
CA PHE A 683 10.29 -23.93 37.86
C PHE A 683 9.08 -22.98 37.98
N GLY A 684 9.32 -21.76 38.47
CA GLY A 684 8.31 -20.72 38.66
C GLY A 684 8.55 -19.47 37.81
N ALA A 685 7.64 -18.50 37.91
CA ALA A 685 7.67 -17.26 37.10
C ALA A 685 8.90 -16.37 37.33
N SER A 686 9.49 -16.44 38.52
CA SER A 686 10.70 -15.68 38.89
C SER A 686 12.00 -16.33 38.42
N ASP A 687 11.96 -17.60 37.99
CA ASP A 687 13.17 -18.30 37.54
C ASP A 687 13.48 -17.89 36.12
N GLU A 688 14.73 -17.51 35.83
CA GLU A 688 15.18 -17.21 34.46
C GLU A 688 15.75 -18.45 33.75
N GLN A 689 16.20 -19.43 34.53
CA GLN A 689 16.86 -20.63 34.01
C GLN A 689 16.63 -21.83 34.93
N VAL A 690 16.59 -23.02 34.33
CA VAL A 690 16.62 -24.30 35.05
C VAL A 690 18.07 -24.78 35.10
N LYS A 691 18.60 -24.97 36.32
CA LYS A 691 19.99 -25.39 36.55
C LYS A 691 20.08 -26.86 36.94
N ILE A 692 20.84 -27.64 36.18
CA ILE A 692 20.96 -29.08 36.36
C ILE A 692 22.45 -29.44 36.49
N PRO A 693 22.90 -30.06 37.59
CA PRO A 693 24.28 -30.51 37.73
C PRO A 693 24.67 -31.52 36.66
N TYR A 694 25.81 -31.31 35.98
CA TYR A 694 26.32 -32.22 34.94
C TYR A 694 27.86 -32.25 34.98
N GLY A 695 28.46 -33.44 35.11
CA GLY A 695 29.92 -33.57 35.21
C GLY A 695 30.51 -32.73 36.34
N LYS A 696 31.45 -31.85 36.01
CA LYS A 696 32.09 -30.88 36.93
C LYS A 696 31.35 -29.53 36.99
N GLY A 697 30.41 -29.29 36.10
CA GLY A 697 29.71 -28.02 35.94
C GLY A 697 28.18 -28.14 36.09
N THR A 698 27.47 -27.20 35.48
CA THR A 698 26.02 -27.08 35.55
C THR A 698 25.45 -26.72 34.18
N LEU A 699 24.49 -27.50 33.71
CA LEU A 699 23.65 -27.19 32.56
C LEU A 699 22.62 -26.13 32.96
N CYS A 700 22.58 -25.04 32.20
CA CYS A 700 21.73 -23.89 32.43
C CYS A 700 20.79 -23.72 31.24
N PHE A 701 19.55 -24.19 31.37
CA PHE A 701 18.51 -24.05 30.35
C PHE A 701 17.78 -22.73 30.54
N ALA A 702 17.82 -21.84 29.55
CA ALA A 702 17.06 -20.59 29.56
C ALA A 702 15.55 -20.87 29.43
N ILE A 703 14.74 -20.31 30.33
CA ILE A 703 13.29 -20.51 30.30
C ILE A 703 12.70 -19.65 29.17
N PRO A 704 11.90 -20.21 28.24
CA PRO A 704 11.35 -19.45 27.13
C PRO A 704 10.19 -18.56 27.58
N LYS A 705 10.47 -17.32 27.98
CA LYS A 705 9.47 -16.34 28.40
C LYS A 705 9.04 -15.45 27.24
N LEU A 706 7.74 -15.24 27.11
CA LEU A 706 7.18 -14.19 26.24
C LEU A 706 6.98 -12.94 27.10
N THR A 707 7.54 -11.81 26.68
CA THR A 707 7.24 -10.53 27.31
C THR A 707 6.69 -9.57 26.28
N VAL A 708 5.62 -8.87 26.65
CA VAL A 708 4.95 -7.92 25.76
C VAL A 708 4.91 -6.56 26.43
N GLY A 709 5.47 -5.58 25.74
CA GLY A 709 5.43 -4.18 26.13
C GLY A 709 4.92 -3.32 24.99
N TYR A 710 4.80 -2.03 25.25
CA TYR A 710 4.49 -1.05 24.22
C TYR A 710 5.21 0.27 24.47
N TRP A 711 5.38 1.02 23.40
CA TRP A 711 5.82 2.42 23.41
C TRP A 711 4.82 3.30 22.66
N THR A 712 4.78 4.57 23.02
CA THR A 712 4.04 5.60 22.29
C THR A 712 5.04 6.40 21.42
N LYS A 713 4.72 6.65 20.14
CA LYS A 713 5.61 7.40 19.22
C LYS A 713 5.91 8.77 19.81
N GLY A 714 7.18 9.02 20.15
CA GLY A 714 7.67 10.24 20.78
C GLY A 714 8.41 10.03 22.11
N GLU A 715 8.15 8.92 22.81
CA GLU A 715 8.81 8.55 24.06
C GLU A 715 9.53 7.20 23.91
N ARG A 716 10.77 7.22 23.41
CA ARG A 716 11.58 5.99 23.22
C ARG A 716 12.14 5.40 24.53
N SER A 717 11.94 6.05 25.67
CA SER A 717 12.67 5.77 26.91
C SER A 717 11.89 5.02 27.99
N LYS A 718 10.60 4.68 27.78
CA LYS A 718 9.83 3.94 28.78
C LYS A 718 8.90 2.91 28.13
N LEU A 719 9.32 1.64 28.15
CA LEU A 719 8.48 0.51 27.77
C LEU A 719 7.45 0.26 28.88
N ALA A 720 6.17 0.40 28.56
CA ALA A 720 5.09 0.08 29.48
C ALA A 720 4.65 -1.39 29.28
N ALA A 721 4.23 -2.05 30.37
CA ALA A 721 3.74 -3.43 30.29
C ALA A 721 2.41 -3.48 29.53
N TRP A 722 2.34 -4.37 28.54
CA TRP A 722 1.09 -4.67 27.84
C TRP A 722 0.24 -5.65 28.65
N GLN A 723 -1.09 -5.54 28.58
CA GLN A 723 -2.00 -6.45 29.27
C GLN A 723 -2.89 -7.15 28.25
N ASN A 724 -3.27 -8.41 28.53
CA ASN A 724 -4.29 -9.05 27.74
C ASN A 724 -5.68 -8.49 28.13
N ASP A 725 -6.12 -7.45 27.43
CA ASP A 725 -7.37 -6.75 27.68
C ASP A 725 -8.05 -6.27 26.38
N TRP A 726 -9.20 -5.64 26.52
CA TRP A 726 -9.95 -5.02 25.44
C TRP A 726 -9.59 -3.55 25.30
N TYR A 727 -9.07 -3.18 24.13
CA TYR A 727 -8.53 -1.86 23.84
C TYR A 727 -9.41 -1.11 22.85
N TRP A 728 -9.67 0.17 23.15
CA TRP A 728 -10.32 1.06 22.19
C TRP A 728 -9.35 1.46 21.09
N HIS A 729 -9.71 1.28 19.83
CA HIS A 729 -8.78 1.45 18.71
C HIS A 729 -8.11 2.84 18.67
N LYS A 730 -8.83 3.92 19.03
CA LYS A 730 -8.24 5.28 19.06
C LYS A 730 -7.28 5.53 20.22
N SER A 731 -7.36 4.73 21.29
CA SER A 731 -6.38 4.81 22.39
C SER A 731 -5.04 4.16 22.04
N LEU A 732 -4.99 3.45 20.91
CA LEU A 732 -3.80 2.78 20.40
C LEU A 732 -3.20 3.51 19.18
N GLU A 733 -3.70 4.71 18.85
CA GLU A 733 -3.04 5.58 17.87
C GLU A 733 -1.63 5.93 18.37
N ASP A 734 -0.65 5.81 17.50
CA ASP A 734 0.78 6.02 17.79
C ASP A 734 1.38 5.01 18.77
N VAL A 735 0.73 3.86 19.02
CA VAL A 735 1.26 2.79 19.86
C VAL A 735 1.91 1.71 18.99
N ALA A 736 3.10 1.29 19.40
CA ALA A 736 3.73 0.11 18.82
C ALA A 736 4.12 -0.89 19.92
N LEU A 737 3.91 -2.17 19.60
CA LEU A 737 4.13 -3.28 20.51
C LEU A 737 5.58 -3.75 20.42
N LYS A 738 6.14 -4.13 21.56
CA LYS A 738 7.36 -4.94 21.65
C LYS A 738 6.97 -6.34 22.10
N VAL A 739 7.29 -7.36 21.30
CA VAL A 739 6.97 -8.76 21.61
C VAL A 739 8.30 -9.51 21.68
N ASP A 740 8.86 -9.65 22.87
CA ASP A 740 10.16 -10.29 23.09
C ASP A 740 9.98 -11.77 23.44
N VAL A 741 10.72 -12.63 22.75
CA VAL A 741 10.91 -14.07 23.02
C VAL A 741 12.39 -14.39 22.79
N PRO A 742 12.94 -15.51 23.31
CA PRO A 742 14.30 -15.92 22.99
C PRO A 742 14.54 -16.03 21.47
N ASP A 743 15.73 -15.64 21.02
CA ASP A 743 16.06 -15.49 19.59
C ASP A 743 15.98 -16.79 18.78
N TYR A 744 16.00 -17.94 19.44
CA TYR A 744 15.82 -19.26 18.82
C TYR A 744 14.33 -19.61 18.57
N ILE A 745 13.40 -18.75 18.96
CA ILE A 745 11.95 -18.94 18.79
C ILE A 745 11.43 -17.89 17.81
N LYS A 746 10.73 -18.35 16.76
CA LYS A 746 10.09 -17.45 15.79
C LYS A 746 8.80 -16.88 16.39
N ARG A 747 8.50 -15.63 16.06
CA ARG A 747 7.27 -14.95 16.50
C ARG A 747 6.68 -14.10 15.39
N LYS A 748 5.36 -14.02 15.35
CA LYS A 748 4.61 -13.14 14.44
C LYS A 748 3.41 -12.57 15.19
N VAL A 749 3.03 -11.33 14.89
CA VAL A 749 1.85 -10.70 15.48
C VAL A 749 0.76 -10.61 14.43
N TYR A 750 -0.48 -10.86 14.84
CA TYR A 750 -1.66 -10.83 14.00
C TYR A 750 -2.74 -9.95 14.62
N LEU A 751 -3.44 -9.20 13.78
CA LEU A 751 -4.68 -8.51 14.12
C LEU A 751 -5.83 -9.11 13.31
N GLY A 752 -6.68 -9.88 13.98
CA GLY A 752 -7.60 -10.81 13.34
C GLY A 752 -6.81 -11.89 12.61
N GLU A 753 -7.03 -12.01 11.30
CA GLU A 753 -6.30 -12.96 10.44
C GLU A 753 -5.11 -12.30 9.70
N GLN A 754 -4.95 -10.98 9.82
CA GLN A 754 -3.94 -10.23 9.08
C GLN A 754 -2.64 -10.14 9.88
N PRO A 755 -1.47 -10.45 9.28
CA PRO A 755 -0.19 -10.26 9.94
C PRO A 755 0.08 -8.76 10.14
N VAL A 756 0.70 -8.42 11.27
CA VAL A 756 1.21 -7.08 11.56
C VAL A 756 2.67 -7.03 11.18
N GLU A 757 3.03 -6.05 10.34
CA GLU A 757 4.40 -5.87 9.88
C GLU A 757 5.35 -5.52 11.04
N PRO A 758 6.54 -6.14 11.10
CA PRO A 758 7.56 -5.79 12.07
C PRO A 758 8.13 -4.38 11.78
N MET A 759 8.55 -3.68 12.83
CA MET A 759 9.23 -2.40 12.73
C MET A 759 10.75 -2.57 12.60
N LYS A 760 11.43 -1.50 12.18
CA LYS A 760 12.91 -1.39 12.21
C LYS A 760 13.53 -1.42 13.62
N ILE A 761 12.70 -1.45 14.67
CA ILE A 761 13.16 -1.54 16.06
C ILE A 761 13.04 -3.01 16.46
N GLU A 762 14.06 -3.52 17.13
CA GLU A 762 14.14 -4.91 17.59
C GLU A 762 12.84 -5.35 18.28
N ASN A 763 12.25 -6.42 17.74
CA ASN A 763 11.03 -7.06 18.23
C ASN A 763 9.79 -6.14 18.28
N GLY A 764 9.79 -5.05 17.50
CA GLY A 764 8.69 -4.08 17.41
C GLY A 764 7.65 -4.38 16.34
N TYR A 765 6.38 -4.00 16.56
CA TYR A 765 5.26 -4.14 15.62
C TYR A 765 4.39 -2.88 15.62
N ASP A 766 4.14 -2.28 14.45
CA ASP A 766 3.32 -1.06 14.30
C ASP A 766 1.86 -1.42 14.07
N LEU A 767 1.00 -1.07 15.03
CA LEU A 767 -0.43 -1.36 14.95
C LEU A 767 -1.20 -0.32 14.11
N ASP A 768 -0.67 0.88 13.88
CA ASP A 768 -1.43 2.03 13.39
C ASP A 768 -2.08 1.78 12.02
N VAL A 769 -1.33 1.20 11.09
CA VAL A 769 -1.81 0.93 9.73
C VAL A 769 -2.94 -0.10 9.76
N MET A 770 -2.76 -1.16 10.54
CA MET A 770 -3.72 -2.26 10.65
C MET A 770 -4.98 -1.84 11.41
N ILE A 771 -4.83 -1.03 12.46
CA ILE A 771 -5.94 -0.41 13.17
C ILE A 771 -6.79 0.45 12.22
N ARG A 772 -6.17 1.27 11.37
CA ARG A 772 -6.92 2.08 10.39
C ARG A 772 -7.67 1.19 9.37
N ALA A 773 -7.02 0.13 8.90
CA ALA A 773 -7.60 -0.82 7.95
C ALA A 773 -8.76 -1.63 8.56
N GLY A 774 -8.70 -1.95 9.86
CA GLY A 774 -9.71 -2.74 10.56
C GLY A 774 -10.99 -1.99 10.95
N SER A 775 -11.10 -0.69 10.65
CA SER A 775 -12.17 0.21 11.12
C SER A 775 -13.60 -0.17 10.71
N GLU A 776 -13.79 -1.07 9.74
CA GLU A 776 -15.10 -1.59 9.34
C GLU A 776 -15.64 -2.69 10.28
N ASN A 777 -14.74 -3.40 10.98
CA ASN A 777 -15.09 -4.47 11.92
C ASN A 777 -15.68 -3.89 13.22
N ASP A 778 -16.31 -4.74 14.03
CA ASP A 778 -16.75 -4.35 15.37
C ASP A 778 -15.58 -4.44 16.37
N HIS A 779 -14.88 -5.57 16.33
CA HIS A 779 -13.70 -5.89 17.13
C HIS A 779 -12.82 -6.92 16.41
N GLN A 780 -11.53 -7.00 16.77
CA GLN A 780 -10.57 -7.97 16.25
C GLN A 780 -9.64 -8.47 17.36
N ALA A 781 -9.31 -9.75 17.36
CA ALA A 781 -8.33 -10.32 18.29
C ALA A 781 -6.91 -9.89 17.91
N LEU A 782 -6.09 -9.53 18.90
CA LEU A 782 -4.66 -9.32 18.74
C LEU A 782 -3.93 -10.55 19.29
N THR A 783 -3.10 -11.19 18.48
CA THR A 783 -2.51 -12.49 18.77
C THR A 783 -1.02 -12.51 18.43
N ALA A 784 -0.19 -13.10 19.28
CA ALA A 784 1.19 -13.46 18.96
C ALA A 784 1.25 -14.96 18.65
N ARG A 785 1.62 -15.29 17.41
CA ARG A 785 1.92 -16.66 17.00
C ARG A 785 3.40 -16.94 17.26
N ILE A 786 3.66 -17.96 18.07
CA ILE A 786 5.01 -18.36 18.47
C ILE A 786 5.30 -19.73 17.85
N GLU A 787 6.42 -19.86 17.14
CA GLU A 787 6.78 -21.04 16.34
C GLU A 787 8.20 -21.53 16.68
N LYS A 788 8.32 -22.85 16.92
CA LYS A 788 9.61 -23.54 17.12
C LYS A 788 9.49 -24.97 16.58
N ASP A 789 10.48 -25.43 15.82
CA ASP A 789 10.60 -26.81 15.32
C ASP A 789 9.32 -27.37 14.64
N GLY A 790 8.61 -26.53 13.89
CA GLY A 790 7.37 -26.89 13.20
C GLY A 790 6.12 -26.94 14.08
N GLN A 791 6.25 -26.71 15.39
CA GLN A 791 5.12 -26.47 16.30
C GLN A 791 4.79 -24.97 16.34
N SER A 792 3.50 -24.65 16.47
CA SER A 792 3.03 -23.27 16.61
C SER A 792 1.98 -23.15 17.71
N VAL A 793 2.01 -22.06 18.45
CA VAL A 793 1.00 -21.71 19.46
C VAL A 793 0.58 -20.25 19.31
N ASP A 794 -0.72 -20.01 19.35
CA ASP A 794 -1.30 -18.66 19.31
C ASP A 794 -1.57 -18.16 20.73
N ILE A 795 -0.91 -17.07 21.10
CA ILE A 795 -1.04 -16.41 22.39
C ILE A 795 -1.90 -15.15 22.23
N SER A 796 -3.00 -15.09 22.96
CA SER A 796 -3.88 -13.90 22.97
C SER A 796 -3.19 -12.75 23.69
N LEU A 797 -3.03 -11.63 22.98
CA LEU A 797 -2.49 -10.38 23.51
C LEU A 797 -3.58 -9.37 23.86
N GLY A 798 -4.80 -9.52 23.33
CA GLY A 798 -5.91 -8.61 23.63
C GLY A 798 -6.97 -8.63 22.53
N THR A 799 -7.92 -7.71 22.63
CA THR A 799 -8.94 -7.47 21.59
C THR A 799 -9.04 -5.99 21.28
N ILE A 800 -8.91 -5.60 20.02
CA ILE A 800 -9.07 -4.22 19.56
C ILE A 800 -10.53 -4.00 19.17
N VAL A 801 -11.16 -2.96 19.71
CA VAL A 801 -12.57 -2.60 19.49
C VAL A 801 -12.66 -1.34 18.64
N TYR A 802 -13.40 -1.40 17.54
CA TYR A 802 -13.58 -0.33 16.56
C TYR A 802 -14.94 0.36 16.66
N LYS A 803 -15.96 -0.38 17.06
CA LYS A 803 -17.29 0.18 17.34
C LYS A 803 -17.53 0.19 18.83
N THR A 804 -17.95 1.35 19.30
CA THR A 804 -18.35 1.54 20.69
C THR A 804 -19.32 0.45 21.14
N MET A 805 -19.11 -0.11 22.34
CA MET A 805 -19.98 -1.13 22.89
C MET A 805 -19.97 -1.17 24.42
N PHE A 806 -20.97 -1.82 25.00
CA PHE A 806 -20.99 -2.22 26.40
C PHE A 806 -20.66 -3.71 26.51
N MET A 807 -19.76 -4.06 27.42
CA MET A 807 -19.45 -5.44 27.76
C MET A 807 -20.51 -5.98 28.75
N ASN A 808 -21.19 -7.05 28.35
CA ASN A 808 -22.24 -7.78 29.08
C ASN A 808 -23.63 -7.10 29.16
N ASN A 809 -24.69 -7.93 29.28
CA ASN A 809 -26.10 -7.54 29.46
C ASN A 809 -26.42 -6.92 30.85
N MET A 810 -25.44 -6.29 31.52
CA MET A 810 -25.62 -5.66 32.84
C MET A 810 -26.21 -4.24 32.72
N LEU A 811 -27.11 -4.05 31.77
CA LEU A 811 -27.87 -2.81 31.62
C LEU A 811 -29.11 -2.92 32.50
N GLU A 812 -29.14 -2.12 33.58
CA GLU A 812 -30.29 -2.05 34.49
C GLU A 812 -30.87 -0.64 34.42
N ILE A 813 -32.14 -0.52 34.02
CA ILE A 813 -32.91 0.73 34.07
C ILE A 813 -34.04 0.51 35.05
N LYS A 814 -34.15 1.37 36.07
CA LYS A 814 -35.23 1.26 37.06
C LYS A 814 -35.61 2.61 37.65
N VAL A 815 -36.80 2.64 38.23
CA VAL A 815 -37.21 3.68 39.16
C VAL A 815 -36.90 3.18 40.56
N ASP A 816 -36.06 3.90 41.30
CA ASP A 816 -35.75 3.55 42.69
C ASP A 816 -36.87 3.98 43.66
N GLY A 817 -36.71 3.66 44.94
CA GLY A 817 -37.73 3.94 45.97
C GLY A 817 -38.00 5.42 46.26
N GLU A 818 -37.26 6.35 45.63
CA GLU A 818 -37.44 7.80 45.74
C GLU A 818 -37.97 8.44 44.45
N ASP A 819 -38.59 7.63 43.57
CA ASP A 819 -39.07 8.04 42.25
C ASP A 819 -37.94 8.61 41.36
N GLN A 820 -36.70 8.09 41.46
CA GLN A 820 -35.60 8.51 40.59
C GLN A 820 -35.38 7.49 39.47
N LEU A 821 -35.33 7.96 38.23
CA LEU A 821 -34.93 7.14 37.10
C LEU A 821 -33.42 7.00 37.12
N ILE A 822 -32.93 5.77 37.29
CA ILE A 822 -31.51 5.46 37.31
C ILE A 822 -31.16 4.42 36.25
N TRP A 823 -29.94 4.52 35.73
CA TRP A 823 -29.34 3.50 34.88
C TRP A 823 -28.01 3.02 35.45
N LYS A 824 -27.71 1.75 35.22
CA LYS A 824 -26.41 1.16 35.47
C LYS A 824 -25.97 0.42 34.22
N HIS A 825 -24.67 0.50 33.94
CA HIS A 825 -24.08 -0.17 32.79
C HIS A 825 -22.86 -0.99 33.20
N GLY A 826 -22.56 -2.01 32.40
CA GLY A 826 -21.31 -2.77 32.48
C GLY A 826 -20.10 -1.97 32.00
N ARG A 827 -18.97 -2.65 31.78
CA ARG A 827 -17.75 -2.01 31.25
C ARG A 827 -18.02 -1.45 29.85
N TYR A 828 -17.80 -0.16 29.67
CA TYR A 828 -17.95 0.52 28.39
C TYR A 828 -16.60 0.61 27.65
N ILE A 829 -16.60 0.38 26.34
CA ILE A 829 -15.41 0.52 25.48
C ILE A 829 -15.78 1.42 24.30
N GLY A 830 -15.12 2.58 24.19
CA GLY A 830 -15.41 3.58 23.17
C GLY A 830 -14.76 4.93 23.46
N GLU A 831 -15.24 5.98 22.77
CA GLU A 831 -14.76 7.35 22.99
C GLU A 831 -15.12 7.86 24.39
N ALA A 832 -14.49 8.91 24.91
CA ALA A 832 -14.91 9.49 26.19
C ALA A 832 -16.18 10.35 26.06
N ASN A 833 -16.34 11.03 24.92
CA ASN A 833 -17.47 11.94 24.64
C ASN A 833 -18.56 11.22 23.83
N ASN A 834 -19.58 10.69 24.49
CA ASN A 834 -20.50 9.75 23.82
C ASN A 834 -21.94 10.19 23.61
N ASN A 835 -22.38 11.38 24.01
CA ASN A 835 -23.76 11.87 23.82
C ASN A 835 -24.81 10.74 23.80
N LEU A 836 -24.80 9.94 24.87
CA LEU A 836 -25.64 8.75 24.97
C LEU A 836 -27.04 9.19 25.37
N LYS A 837 -28.04 8.57 24.77
CA LYS A 837 -29.45 8.83 25.09
C LYS A 837 -30.21 7.55 25.34
N LEU A 838 -31.04 7.58 26.36
CA LEU A 838 -32.09 6.59 26.62
C LEU A 838 -33.37 7.09 25.96
N ILE A 839 -33.96 6.27 25.11
CA ILE A 839 -35.29 6.47 24.56
C ILE A 839 -36.20 5.42 25.19
N LEU A 840 -37.26 5.86 25.89
CA LEU A 840 -38.31 4.98 26.40
C LEU A 840 -39.57 5.21 25.59
N SER A 841 -40.12 4.14 25.01
CA SER A 841 -41.34 4.21 24.18
C SER A 841 -42.46 3.31 24.70
N VAL A 842 -43.68 3.84 24.65
CA VAL A 842 -44.95 3.16 24.96
C VAL A 842 -46.04 3.70 24.03
N ASP A 843 -46.84 2.82 23.42
CA ASP A 843 -47.97 3.17 22.55
C ASP A 843 -47.68 4.24 21.47
N GLY A 844 -46.48 4.19 20.89
CA GLY A 844 -46.04 5.13 19.84
C GLY A 844 -45.58 6.51 20.35
N GLN A 845 -45.64 6.77 21.65
CA GLN A 845 -45.01 7.94 22.28
C GLN A 845 -43.62 7.57 22.80
N ALA A 846 -42.65 8.47 22.64
CA ALA A 846 -41.28 8.26 23.10
C ALA A 846 -40.79 9.46 23.92
N VAL A 847 -40.08 9.17 25.01
CA VAL A 847 -39.40 10.16 25.85
C VAL A 847 -37.91 9.89 25.82
N GLU A 848 -37.10 10.94 25.67
CA GLU A 848 -35.64 10.85 25.58
C GLU A 848 -34.97 11.46 26.81
N TYR A 849 -33.91 10.80 27.28
CA TYR A 849 -33.08 11.25 28.39
C TYR A 849 -31.60 11.16 28.03
N ASP A 850 -30.81 12.14 28.47
CA ASP A 850 -29.34 12.09 28.35
C ASP A 850 -28.76 11.14 29.40
N LEU A 851 -27.73 10.38 29.01
CA LEU A 851 -27.09 9.37 29.84
C LEU A 851 -25.63 9.73 30.11
N SER A 852 -25.20 9.56 31.37
CA SER A 852 -23.83 9.77 31.83
C SER A 852 -23.16 8.47 32.24
N LEU A 853 -21.97 8.18 31.70
CA LEU A 853 -21.20 6.99 32.08
C LEU A 853 -20.63 7.05 33.51
N GLU A 854 -20.63 8.23 34.12
CA GLU A 854 -20.12 8.45 35.49
C GLU A 854 -21.26 8.54 36.51
N GLU A 855 -22.40 9.09 36.10
CA GLU A 855 -23.55 9.32 36.97
C GLU A 855 -24.70 8.35 36.64
N PRO A 856 -25.12 7.49 37.60
CA PRO A 856 -26.22 6.57 37.37
C PRO A 856 -27.60 7.25 37.38
N LEU A 857 -27.70 8.50 37.84
CA LEU A 857 -28.97 9.22 37.92
C LEU A 857 -29.32 9.85 36.57
N ILE A 858 -30.52 9.54 36.05
CA ILE A 858 -31.04 10.12 34.81
C ILE A 858 -31.96 11.30 35.14
N GLN A 859 -32.97 11.08 35.99
CA GLN A 859 -33.96 12.09 36.35
C GLN A 859 -34.49 11.89 37.76
N LYS A 860 -34.68 13.00 38.49
CA LYS A 860 -35.42 13.04 39.76
C LYS A 860 -36.91 13.25 39.52
N ASN A 861 -37.76 12.67 40.38
CA ASN A 861 -39.23 12.78 40.29
C ASN A 861 -39.78 12.21 38.96
N CYS A 862 -39.38 11.00 38.61
CA CYS A 862 -39.86 10.27 37.45
C CYS A 862 -41.24 9.66 37.73
N SER A 863 -42.25 10.10 36.98
CA SER A 863 -43.62 9.59 37.07
C SER A 863 -43.90 8.43 36.10
N LEU A 864 -42.89 7.92 35.41
CA LEU A 864 -43.05 6.83 34.44
C LEU A 864 -43.29 5.50 35.17
N LEU A 865 -44.45 4.90 34.93
CA LEU A 865 -44.86 3.61 35.47
C LEU A 865 -45.39 2.75 34.32
N GLY A 866 -45.06 1.45 34.30
CA GLY A 866 -45.50 0.51 33.26
C GLY A 866 -44.37 -0.17 32.49
N LYS A 867 -44.74 -0.88 31.41
CA LYS A 867 -43.79 -1.53 30.50
C LYS A 867 -43.42 -0.57 29.37
N TYR A 868 -42.13 -0.45 29.10
CA TYR A 868 -41.58 0.40 28.04
C TYR A 868 -40.60 -0.41 27.20
N GLU A 869 -40.60 -0.15 25.89
CA GLU A 869 -39.45 -0.49 25.06
C GLU A 869 -38.37 0.56 25.28
N TYR A 870 -37.13 0.13 25.49
CA TYR A 870 -36.00 1.03 25.63
C TYR A 870 -35.03 0.90 24.44
N LYS A 871 -34.43 2.02 24.05
CA LYS A 871 -33.28 2.08 23.13
C LYS A 871 -32.21 2.98 23.71
N ILE A 872 -30.98 2.49 23.78
CA ILE A 872 -29.80 3.32 24.07
C ILE A 872 -29.18 3.67 22.72
N VAL A 873 -29.08 4.96 22.43
CA VAL A 873 -28.50 5.46 21.18
C VAL A 873 -27.35 6.41 21.45
N ARG A 874 -26.40 6.46 20.53
CA ARG A 874 -25.33 7.45 20.50
C ARG A 874 -25.62 8.49 19.43
N GLU A 875 -25.61 9.77 19.79
CA GLU A 875 -25.75 10.88 18.84
C GLU A 875 -24.39 11.36 18.33
N LYS A 876 -24.12 11.13 17.04
CA LYS A 876 -22.95 11.63 16.34
C LYS A 876 -23.32 12.84 15.48
N ARG A 877 -22.75 14.01 15.78
CA ARG A 877 -22.95 15.21 14.96
C ARG A 877 -22.06 15.14 13.73
N SER A 878 -22.65 15.27 12.55
CA SER A 878 -21.96 15.38 11.27
C SER A 878 -22.35 16.66 10.54
N PHE A 879 -21.63 17.02 9.47
CA PHE A 879 -21.96 18.17 8.63
C PHE A 879 -23.35 18.06 7.96
N LEU A 880 -23.88 16.83 7.81
CA LEU A 880 -25.19 16.55 7.21
C LEU A 880 -26.32 16.41 8.24
N GLY A 881 -26.03 16.57 9.54
CA GLY A 881 -27.00 16.42 10.63
C GLY A 881 -26.54 15.46 11.74
N THR A 882 -27.44 15.16 12.67
CA THR A 882 -27.21 14.24 13.78
C THR A 882 -27.54 12.81 13.35
N GLU A 883 -26.55 11.94 13.34
CA GLU A 883 -26.71 10.50 13.14
C GLU A 883 -26.93 9.81 14.50
N ARG A 884 -27.89 8.88 14.58
CA ARG A 884 -28.19 8.08 15.78
C ARG A 884 -27.78 6.63 15.56
N VAL A 885 -26.80 6.17 16.32
CA VAL A 885 -26.32 4.79 16.28
C VAL A 885 -26.94 4.00 17.44
N LEU A 886 -27.62 2.90 17.16
CA LEU A 886 -28.22 2.04 18.17
C LEU A 886 -27.13 1.25 18.93
N MET A 887 -27.13 1.33 20.25
CA MET A 887 -26.15 0.68 21.12
C MET A 887 -26.75 -0.54 21.84
N SER A 888 -28.01 -0.45 22.26
CA SER A 888 -28.74 -1.53 22.93
C SER A 888 -30.25 -1.27 22.83
N GLN A 889 -31.05 -2.33 22.88
CA GLN A 889 -32.52 -2.25 22.96
C GLN A 889 -33.10 -3.42 23.73
N GLY A 890 -34.28 -3.24 24.30
CA GLY A 890 -35.01 -4.29 25.01
C GLY A 890 -36.31 -3.76 25.64
N GLU A 891 -36.89 -4.54 26.54
CA GLU A 891 -38.06 -4.14 27.33
C GLU A 891 -37.67 -3.91 28.79
N VAL A 892 -38.28 -2.91 29.42
CA VAL A 892 -38.11 -2.60 30.85
C VAL A 892 -39.46 -2.32 31.50
N THR A 893 -39.66 -2.84 32.72
CA THR A 893 -40.80 -2.48 33.56
C THR A 893 -40.36 -1.46 34.59
N LEU A 894 -40.98 -0.27 34.58
CA LEU A 894 -40.70 0.83 35.50
C LEU A 894 -41.82 0.90 36.56
N GLY A 895 -41.44 0.88 37.83
CA GLY A 895 -42.37 0.97 38.97
C GLY A 895 -42.86 -0.38 39.53
N ASP A 896 -43.75 -0.29 40.52
CA ASP A 896 -44.30 -1.45 41.24
C ASP A 896 -45.41 -2.15 40.43
N ILE A 897 -45.09 -3.36 39.93
CA ILE A 897 -45.99 -4.17 39.11
C ILE A 897 -47.30 -4.53 39.82
N THR A 898 -47.31 -4.61 41.16
CA THR A 898 -48.51 -4.95 41.94
C THR A 898 -49.57 -3.85 41.85
N ARG A 899 -49.15 -2.58 41.76
CA ARG A 899 -50.07 -1.43 41.69
C ARG A 899 -50.71 -1.25 40.32
N ILE A 900 -50.09 -1.77 39.27
CA ILE A 900 -50.52 -1.54 37.87
C ILE A 900 -51.13 -2.79 37.21
N ARG A 901 -51.10 -3.95 37.87
CA ARG A 901 -51.50 -5.26 37.32
C ARG A 901 -52.88 -5.25 36.63
N PHE A 902 -53.89 -4.70 37.29
CA PHE A 902 -55.29 -4.65 36.83
C PHE A 902 -55.80 -3.23 36.49
N LYS A 903 -54.90 -2.25 36.43
CA LYS A 903 -55.29 -0.86 36.14
C LYS A 903 -55.90 -0.77 34.74
N ASN A 904 -57.10 -0.19 34.63
CA ASN A 904 -57.90 -0.07 33.39
C ASN A 904 -58.28 -1.41 32.72
N LYS A 905 -58.26 -2.51 33.48
CA LYS A 905 -58.65 -3.84 33.01
C LYS A 905 -59.87 -4.33 33.79
N ARG A 906 -60.60 -5.26 33.19
CA ARG A 906 -61.63 -6.05 33.88
C ARG A 906 -61.21 -7.51 33.98
N ILE A 907 -61.66 -8.17 35.04
CA ILE A 907 -61.45 -9.60 35.27
C ILE A 907 -62.73 -10.32 34.88
N LYS A 908 -62.62 -11.38 34.07
CA LYS A 908 -63.71 -12.30 33.75
C LYS A 908 -63.51 -13.60 34.49
N LEU A 909 -64.51 -14.02 35.28
CA LEU A 909 -64.46 -15.29 36.00
C LEU A 909 -64.89 -16.44 35.10
N LEU A 910 -64.05 -17.48 34.99
CA LEU A 910 -64.27 -18.60 34.06
C LEU A 910 -65.29 -19.63 34.57
N GLY A 911 -65.57 -19.65 35.88
CA GLY A 911 -66.51 -20.60 36.51
C GLY A 911 -67.98 -20.14 36.61
N GLY A 912 -68.27 -18.85 36.38
CA GLY A 912 -69.61 -18.24 36.46
C GLY A 912 -70.32 -18.31 37.83
N ILE A 913 -71.28 -17.41 38.08
CA ILE A 913 -72.19 -17.50 39.23
C ILE A 913 -73.47 -18.19 38.76
N LYS A 914 -73.94 -19.18 39.52
CA LYS A 914 -75.17 -19.93 39.25
C LYS A 914 -76.39 -19.15 39.75
N ILE A 915 -77.36 -18.95 38.86
CA ILE A 915 -78.52 -18.10 39.10
C ILE A 915 -79.79 -18.95 39.21
N ASP A 916 -80.58 -18.67 40.25
CA ASP A 916 -81.92 -19.23 40.46
C ASP A 916 -82.98 -18.12 40.43
N PHE A 917 -84.10 -18.39 39.78
CA PHE A 917 -85.18 -17.42 39.59
C PHE A 917 -86.29 -17.67 40.60
N LEU A 918 -86.36 -16.86 41.67
CA LEU A 918 -87.42 -16.98 42.67
C LEU A 918 -88.77 -16.45 42.15
N GLY A 919 -89.70 -17.37 41.86
CA GLY A 919 -91.14 -17.11 41.77
C GLY A 919 -91.96 -18.32 41.34
N ASN A 920 -92.92 -18.79 42.17
CA ASN A 920 -94.03 -19.76 41.95
C ASN A 920 -93.94 -20.92 40.91
N TYR A 921 -92.77 -21.23 40.36
CA TYR A 921 -92.58 -22.27 39.35
C TYR A 921 -91.49 -23.23 39.84
N PRO A 922 -91.84 -24.46 40.25
CA PRO A 922 -90.88 -25.45 40.76
C PRO A 922 -89.83 -25.93 39.73
N ASP A 923 -90.03 -25.63 38.44
CA ASP A 923 -89.35 -26.29 37.32
C ASP A 923 -88.46 -25.37 36.45
N GLN A 924 -87.87 -24.29 36.98
CA GLN A 924 -86.87 -23.52 36.22
C GLN A 924 -85.43 -24.03 36.43
N ASP A 925 -84.67 -24.03 35.32
CA ASP A 925 -83.26 -24.45 35.20
C ASP A 925 -82.30 -23.41 35.80
N ILE A 926 -81.23 -23.89 36.44
CA ILE A 926 -80.12 -23.06 36.92
C ILE A 926 -79.30 -22.59 35.72
N ILE A 927 -79.18 -21.29 35.50
CA ILE A 927 -78.41 -20.72 34.39
C ILE A 927 -77.05 -20.22 34.90
N LEU A 928 -75.99 -20.52 34.15
CA LEU A 928 -74.64 -20.02 34.41
C LEU A 928 -74.42 -18.72 33.62
N GLN A 929 -74.20 -17.60 34.30
CA GLN A 929 -73.89 -16.33 33.63
C GLN A 929 -72.43 -15.93 33.76
N SER A 930 -71.93 -15.27 32.70
CA SER A 930 -70.58 -14.72 32.66
C SER A 930 -70.48 -13.60 33.71
N THR A 931 -69.51 -13.73 34.61
CA THR A 931 -69.33 -12.81 35.74
C THR A 931 -68.04 -12.03 35.57
N TYR A 932 -68.09 -10.74 35.85
CA TYR A 932 -67.00 -9.80 35.59
C TYR A 932 -66.75 -8.92 36.82
N ILE A 933 -65.51 -8.45 36.95
CA ILE A 933 -65.10 -7.47 37.95
C ILE A 933 -64.39 -6.33 37.23
N GLU A 934 -64.81 -5.09 37.49
CA GLU A 934 -64.19 -3.89 36.95
C GLU A 934 -63.89 -2.87 38.06
N ASP A 935 -63.40 -1.68 37.69
CA ASP A 935 -63.00 -0.63 38.64
C ASP A 935 -62.05 -1.14 39.73
N ILE A 936 -61.05 -1.94 39.31
CA ILE A 936 -60.15 -2.66 40.21
C ILE A 936 -59.07 -1.72 40.75
N VAL A 937 -59.00 -1.57 42.08
CA VAL A 937 -58.05 -0.74 42.80
C VAL A 937 -57.19 -1.58 43.73
N TYR A 938 -55.87 -1.37 43.74
CA TYR A 938 -54.95 -2.05 44.65
C TYR A 938 -55.07 -1.52 46.09
N MET A 939 -55.13 -2.43 47.06
CA MET A 939 -55.44 -2.16 48.47
C MET A 939 -54.30 -2.50 49.44
N GLY A 940 -53.16 -2.98 48.95
CA GLY A 940 -52.01 -3.41 49.76
C GLY A 940 -51.78 -4.92 49.71
N GLU A 941 -50.99 -5.44 50.64
CA GLU A 941 -50.66 -6.87 50.74
C GLU A 941 -51.26 -7.47 52.02
N LYS A 942 -51.76 -8.70 51.94
CA LYS A 942 -52.24 -9.48 53.09
C LYS A 942 -51.31 -10.67 53.28
N GLN A 943 -51.03 -11.03 54.54
CA GLN A 943 -50.31 -12.27 54.85
C GLN A 943 -51.24 -13.46 54.59
N ASP A 944 -50.79 -14.38 53.73
CA ASP A 944 -51.36 -15.71 53.54
C ASP A 944 -50.44 -16.75 54.19
N ASP A 945 -51.02 -17.74 54.86
CA ASP A 945 -50.28 -18.74 55.64
C ASP A 945 -49.40 -19.67 54.79
N ASN A 946 -49.72 -19.82 53.49
CA ASN A 946 -48.99 -20.71 52.57
C ASN A 946 -48.20 -19.94 51.48
N LEU A 947 -48.66 -18.74 51.10
CA LEU A 947 -48.10 -17.99 49.97
C LEU A 947 -47.34 -16.71 50.35
N GLY A 948 -47.28 -16.38 51.65
CA GLY A 948 -46.60 -15.17 52.13
C GLY A 948 -47.43 -13.90 51.90
N LEU A 949 -46.78 -12.75 51.71
CA LEU A 949 -47.46 -11.49 51.41
C LEU A 949 -48.06 -11.55 50.00
N VAL A 950 -49.38 -11.54 49.91
CA VAL A 950 -50.13 -11.60 48.66
C VAL A 950 -50.82 -10.26 48.34
N PRO A 951 -50.75 -9.76 47.08
CA PRO A 951 -51.43 -8.53 46.68
C PRO A 951 -52.95 -8.63 46.79
N VAL A 952 -53.58 -7.59 47.34
CA VAL A 952 -55.03 -7.48 47.50
C VAL A 952 -55.56 -6.28 46.72
N TYR A 953 -56.69 -6.47 46.05
CA TYR A 953 -57.40 -5.46 45.28
C TYR A 953 -58.88 -5.39 45.70
N GLU A 954 -59.58 -4.35 45.29
CA GLU A 954 -61.03 -4.19 45.43
C GLU A 954 -61.62 -3.85 44.06
N GLY A 955 -62.77 -4.41 43.70
CA GLY A 955 -63.44 -4.12 42.43
C GLY A 955 -64.95 -4.33 42.50
N VAL A 956 -65.65 -3.93 41.44
CA VAL A 956 -67.11 -3.99 41.31
C VAL A 956 -67.53 -5.24 40.54
N LEU A 957 -68.29 -6.12 41.19
CA LEU A 957 -68.78 -7.38 40.62
C LEU A 957 -70.11 -7.15 39.89
N TYR A 958 -70.19 -7.62 38.65
CA TYR A 958 -71.42 -7.60 37.86
C TYR A 958 -71.53 -8.84 36.96
N THR A 959 -72.72 -9.08 36.42
CA THR A 959 -72.95 -10.10 35.40
C THR A 959 -73.65 -9.50 34.19
N LYS A 960 -73.56 -10.16 33.03
CA LYS A 960 -74.26 -9.77 31.82
C LYS A 960 -75.18 -10.91 31.38
N ASP A 961 -76.39 -10.56 30.98
CA ASP A 961 -77.29 -11.53 30.37
C ASP A 961 -76.67 -12.08 29.08
N ASN A 962 -76.60 -13.40 28.96
CA ASN A 962 -75.96 -14.07 27.84
C ASN A 962 -76.70 -13.82 26.51
N ILE A 963 -77.98 -13.41 26.53
CA ILE A 963 -78.80 -13.17 25.33
C ILE A 963 -78.82 -11.69 24.94
N SER A 964 -79.09 -10.79 25.88
CA SER A 964 -79.22 -9.34 25.61
C SER A 964 -77.95 -8.52 25.85
N GLY A 965 -76.95 -9.07 26.54
CA GLY A 965 -75.72 -8.36 26.90
C GLY A 965 -75.90 -7.26 27.95
N HIS A 966 -77.12 -7.06 28.46
CA HIS A 966 -77.39 -6.07 29.51
C HIS A 966 -76.64 -6.41 30.79
N ARG A 967 -76.08 -5.37 31.41
CA ARG A 967 -75.38 -5.45 32.70
C ARG A 967 -76.38 -5.48 33.84
N PHE A 968 -76.10 -6.36 34.80
CA PHE A 968 -76.82 -6.48 36.05
C PHE A 968 -75.81 -6.50 37.19
N ASP A 969 -75.97 -5.55 38.11
CA ASP A 969 -75.09 -5.43 39.27
C ASP A 969 -75.59 -6.30 40.42
N PHE A 970 -74.67 -6.70 41.30
CA PHE A 970 -75.02 -7.39 42.53
C PHE A 970 -75.48 -6.40 43.62
N CYS A 971 -76.26 -6.90 44.58
CA CYS A 971 -76.85 -6.08 45.64
C CYS A 971 -75.78 -5.33 46.46
N GLU A 972 -76.03 -4.07 46.82
CA GLU A 972 -75.11 -3.25 47.60
C GLU A 972 -75.29 -3.37 49.12
N GLU A 973 -76.46 -3.81 49.59
CA GLU A 973 -76.83 -3.83 51.00
C GLU A 973 -77.23 -5.23 51.49
N ASP A 974 -76.83 -5.54 52.73
CA ASP A 974 -77.28 -6.73 53.45
C ASP A 974 -78.73 -6.56 53.89
N SER A 975 -79.57 -7.55 53.62
CA SER A 975 -80.96 -7.54 54.11
C SER A 975 -81.47 -8.96 54.37
N ARG A 976 -82.67 -9.09 54.94
CA ARG A 976 -83.35 -10.39 55.06
C ARG A 976 -84.65 -10.34 54.30
N LYS A 977 -84.95 -11.41 53.57
CA LYS A 977 -86.17 -11.54 52.78
C LYS A 977 -86.93 -12.79 53.21
N LYS A 978 -88.22 -12.63 53.52
CA LYS A 978 -89.14 -13.76 53.68
C LYS A 978 -89.60 -14.28 52.33
N LEU A 979 -89.50 -15.59 52.13
CA LEU A 979 -90.01 -16.29 50.97
C LEU A 979 -91.50 -16.64 51.13
N ALA A 980 -92.12 -17.05 50.03
CA ALA A 980 -93.55 -17.34 49.95
C ALA A 980 -93.97 -18.57 50.79
N ASP A 981 -93.04 -19.46 51.13
CA ASP A 981 -93.21 -20.63 52.01
C ASP A 981 -92.98 -20.31 53.50
N GLY A 982 -92.63 -19.06 53.83
CA GLY A 982 -92.42 -18.58 55.20
C GLY A 982 -90.97 -18.63 55.68
N LYS A 983 -90.01 -19.18 54.92
CA LYS A 983 -88.58 -19.18 55.29
C LYS A 983 -87.95 -17.78 55.12
N GLU A 984 -87.05 -17.40 56.02
CA GLU A 984 -86.22 -16.17 55.90
C GLU A 984 -84.86 -16.50 55.31
N ILE A 985 -84.41 -15.69 54.36
CA ILE A 985 -83.11 -15.83 53.70
C ILE A 985 -82.33 -14.53 53.84
N ARG A 986 -81.02 -14.61 54.04
CA ARG A 986 -80.17 -13.43 54.03
C ARG A 986 -79.83 -13.08 52.59
N ILE A 987 -79.90 -11.80 52.28
CA ILE A 987 -79.39 -11.18 51.05
C ILE A 987 -78.05 -10.55 51.41
N LEU A 988 -77.01 -10.89 50.66
CA LEU A 988 -75.64 -10.42 50.87
C LEU A 988 -75.31 -9.22 49.97
N ALA A 989 -74.66 -8.21 50.55
CA ALA A 989 -74.03 -7.09 49.86
C ALA A 989 -72.78 -7.55 49.11
N MET A 990 -72.85 -7.58 47.78
CA MET A 990 -71.90 -8.25 46.89
C MET A 990 -71.45 -7.40 45.71
N HIS A 991 -71.94 -6.16 45.62
CA HIS A 991 -71.55 -5.22 44.57
C HIS A 991 -70.03 -4.96 44.55
N ARG A 992 -69.40 -4.89 45.73
CA ARG A 992 -67.95 -4.69 45.87
C ARG A 992 -67.27 -5.92 46.45
N VAL A 993 -66.26 -6.42 45.76
CA VAL A 993 -65.50 -7.62 46.14
C VAL A 993 -64.03 -7.31 46.36
N ARG A 994 -63.45 -7.95 47.37
CA ARG A 994 -62.00 -7.95 47.61
C ARG A 994 -61.36 -9.12 46.88
N ILE A 995 -60.32 -8.84 46.10
CA ILE A 995 -59.62 -9.80 45.25
C ILE A 995 -58.24 -10.05 45.86
N THR A 996 -57.98 -11.25 46.34
CA THR A 996 -56.63 -11.68 46.73
C THR A 996 -55.98 -12.37 45.54
N TYR A 997 -54.89 -11.81 45.04
CA TYR A 997 -54.17 -12.37 43.90
C TYR A 997 -53.27 -13.52 44.36
N LEU A 998 -53.50 -14.72 43.80
CA LEU A 998 -52.72 -15.91 44.12
C LEU A 998 -51.70 -16.22 43.02
N SER A 999 -52.13 -16.16 41.76
CA SER A 999 -51.28 -16.40 40.59
C SER A 999 -51.86 -15.75 39.32
N GLU A 1000 -51.16 -15.87 38.21
CA GLU A 1000 -51.60 -15.36 36.91
C GLU A 1000 -52.89 -16.05 36.40
N LEU A 1001 -53.32 -17.16 37.03
CA LEU A 1001 -54.49 -17.94 36.61
C LEU A 1001 -55.60 -18.03 37.66
N THR A 1002 -55.28 -17.74 38.94
CA THR A 1002 -56.20 -17.97 40.05
C THR A 1002 -56.24 -16.79 41.01
N LEU A 1003 -57.44 -16.46 41.49
CA LEU A 1003 -57.68 -15.43 42.50
C LEU A 1003 -58.68 -15.91 43.56
N LEU A 1004 -58.66 -15.24 44.71
CA LEU A 1004 -59.57 -15.44 45.84
C LEU A 1004 -60.50 -14.25 45.93
N LEU A 1005 -61.81 -14.47 46.02
CA LEU A 1005 -62.80 -13.39 46.20
C LEU A 1005 -63.34 -13.44 47.63
N ASN A 1006 -63.23 -12.32 48.34
CA ASN A 1006 -63.74 -12.14 49.69
C ASN A 1006 -64.74 -10.97 49.72
N PHE A 1007 -65.72 -11.04 50.60
CA PHE A 1007 -66.79 -10.04 50.68
C PHE A 1007 -66.37 -8.84 51.54
N ALA A 1008 -66.83 -7.63 51.16
CA ALA A 1008 -66.40 -6.40 51.81
C ALA A 1008 -66.85 -6.28 53.29
N THR A 1009 -67.89 -7.00 53.71
CA THR A 1009 -68.49 -6.93 55.06
C THR A 1009 -68.15 -8.11 55.99
N GLY A 1010 -67.35 -9.10 55.56
CA GLY A 1010 -66.89 -10.22 56.39
C GLY A 1010 -66.58 -11.50 55.61
N GLU A 1011 -65.81 -12.42 56.20
CA GLU A 1011 -65.52 -13.74 55.62
C GLU A 1011 -66.79 -14.61 55.70
N TYR A 1012 -67.35 -14.99 54.56
CA TYR A 1012 -68.38 -16.03 54.49
C TYR A 1012 -67.81 -17.20 53.71
N GLN A 1013 -67.72 -18.35 54.38
CA GLN A 1013 -67.43 -19.64 53.77
C GLN A 1013 -68.78 -20.34 53.59
N GLY A 1014 -69.34 -20.32 52.39
CA GLY A 1014 -70.61 -20.99 52.11
C GLY A 1014 -71.10 -20.82 50.69
N GLU A 1015 -72.02 -21.71 50.32
CA GLU A 1015 -72.49 -21.93 48.96
C GLU A 1015 -73.40 -20.78 48.49
N ALA A 1016 -73.10 -20.19 47.33
CA ALA A 1016 -73.70 -18.92 46.92
C ALA A 1016 -74.72 -19.13 45.78
N LEU A 1017 -75.98 -18.79 46.05
CA LEU A 1017 -77.09 -18.80 45.08
C LEU A 1017 -77.48 -17.35 44.74
N ALA A 1018 -77.50 -16.98 43.46
CA ALA A 1018 -77.93 -15.65 43.04
C ALA A 1018 -79.39 -15.62 42.59
N VAL A 1019 -80.16 -14.68 43.13
CA VAL A 1019 -81.58 -14.46 42.81
C VAL A 1019 -81.74 -13.17 42.02
N HIS A 1020 -82.40 -13.25 40.87
CA HIS A 1020 -82.72 -12.08 40.06
C HIS A 1020 -83.93 -11.29 40.60
N HIS A 1021 -83.80 -9.97 40.76
CA HIS A 1021 -84.94 -9.09 41.05
C HIS A 1021 -85.24 -8.11 39.90
N VAL A 1022 -86.30 -8.44 39.14
CA VAL A 1022 -86.68 -7.77 37.88
C VAL A 1022 -86.93 -6.27 38.03
N LYS A 1023 -87.46 -5.80 39.16
CA LYS A 1023 -87.83 -4.37 39.31
C LYS A 1023 -86.63 -3.43 39.46
N ARG A 1024 -85.44 -3.94 39.78
CA ARG A 1024 -84.25 -3.10 40.04
C ARG A 1024 -83.03 -3.50 39.23
N ASN A 1025 -83.11 -4.54 38.39
CA ASN A 1025 -81.97 -5.09 37.64
C ASN A 1025 -80.78 -5.46 38.55
N ILE A 1026 -81.07 -5.92 39.77
CA ILE A 1026 -80.06 -6.29 40.76
C ILE A 1026 -80.15 -7.80 41.03
N PHE A 1027 -78.99 -8.45 41.08
CA PHE A 1027 -78.86 -9.82 41.57
C PHE A 1027 -78.55 -9.83 43.07
N HIS A 1028 -79.26 -10.70 43.79
CA HIS A 1028 -79.09 -10.88 45.23
C HIS A 1028 -78.45 -12.23 45.49
N LEU A 1029 -77.24 -12.24 46.05
CA LEU A 1029 -76.66 -13.49 46.55
C LEU A 1029 -77.25 -13.82 47.91
N THR A 1030 -77.53 -15.10 48.14
CA THR A 1030 -78.21 -15.57 49.35
C THR A 1030 -77.44 -16.70 50.01
N ASP A 1031 -77.56 -16.82 51.34
CA ASP A 1031 -76.91 -17.83 52.18
C ASP A 1031 -77.71 -19.14 52.30
N TRP A 1032 -78.41 -19.51 51.22
CA TRP A 1032 -79.24 -20.72 51.19
C TRP A 1032 -78.43 -21.95 51.60
N ASN A 1033 -78.94 -22.73 52.55
CA ASN A 1033 -78.39 -24.04 52.84
C ASN A 1033 -78.78 -25.00 51.71
N PRO A 1034 -77.83 -25.62 51.01
CA PRO A 1034 -78.11 -26.56 49.91
C PRO A 1034 -78.98 -27.74 50.33
N ASP A 1035 -78.89 -28.17 51.59
CA ASP A 1035 -79.72 -29.25 52.13
C ASP A 1035 -81.22 -28.91 52.14
N ASP A 1036 -81.57 -27.61 52.07
CA ASP A 1036 -82.94 -27.12 51.96
C ASP A 1036 -83.50 -27.13 50.52
N LEU A 1037 -82.66 -27.41 49.51
CA LEU A 1037 -83.08 -27.55 48.10
C LEU A 1037 -83.63 -28.97 47.82
N PRO A 1038 -84.49 -29.12 46.79
CA PRO A 1038 -84.89 -30.46 46.30
C PRO A 1038 -83.65 -31.32 46.02
N LYS A 1039 -83.67 -32.61 46.38
CA LYS A 1039 -82.54 -33.55 46.23
C LYS A 1039 -81.91 -33.57 44.82
N GLU A 1040 -82.72 -33.31 43.81
CA GLU A 1040 -82.31 -33.23 42.39
C GLU A 1040 -81.43 -32.01 42.10
N LYS A 1041 -81.57 -30.94 42.89
CA LYS A 1041 -80.80 -29.69 42.76
C LYS A 1041 -79.56 -29.66 43.67
N GLN A 1042 -79.49 -30.48 44.72
CA GLN A 1042 -78.37 -30.52 45.68
C GLN A 1042 -76.99 -30.78 45.02
N GLY A 1043 -76.93 -31.61 43.97
CA GLY A 1043 -75.68 -31.93 43.27
C GLY A 1043 -75.12 -30.81 42.36
N TYR A 1044 -75.84 -29.68 42.22
CA TYR A 1044 -75.38 -28.54 41.44
C TYR A 1044 -74.61 -27.51 42.26
N TYR A 1045 -74.47 -27.70 43.57
CA TYR A 1045 -73.83 -26.74 44.47
C TYR A 1045 -72.56 -27.35 45.07
N GLY A 1046 -71.52 -26.53 45.19
CA GLY A 1046 -70.23 -26.93 45.70
C GLY A 1046 -69.42 -25.72 46.15
N LEU A 1047 -68.69 -25.87 47.25
CA LEU A 1047 -67.79 -24.86 47.79
C LEU A 1047 -66.67 -24.54 46.79
N MET A 1048 -66.61 -23.30 46.31
CA MET A 1048 -65.46 -22.80 45.56
C MET A 1048 -64.69 -21.79 46.41
N ASP A 1049 -63.50 -22.20 46.84
CA ASP A 1049 -62.59 -21.33 47.60
C ASP A 1049 -61.71 -20.46 46.68
N SER A 1050 -61.63 -20.72 45.37
CA SER A 1050 -60.82 -19.92 44.45
C SER A 1050 -61.41 -19.92 43.05
N TYR A 1051 -61.22 -18.81 42.32
CA TYR A 1051 -61.74 -18.63 40.97
C TYR A 1051 -60.61 -18.57 39.95
N GLN A 1052 -60.77 -19.29 38.84
CA GLN A 1052 -59.99 -19.07 37.63
C GLN A 1052 -60.51 -17.85 36.88
N TYR A 1053 -59.61 -17.07 36.30
CA TYR A 1053 -59.96 -15.82 35.64
C TYR A 1053 -59.14 -15.56 34.39
N ASP A 1054 -59.73 -14.75 33.50
CA ASP A 1054 -59.05 -14.08 32.40
C ASP A 1054 -59.08 -12.56 32.63
N VAL A 1055 -58.07 -11.85 32.11
CA VAL A 1055 -58.00 -10.39 32.14
C VAL A 1055 -58.31 -9.85 30.76
N GLU A 1056 -59.30 -8.97 30.68
CA GLU A 1056 -59.70 -8.28 29.46
C GLU A 1056 -59.45 -6.77 29.61
N GLU A 1057 -59.11 -6.08 28.51
CA GLU A 1057 -59.07 -4.62 28.52
C GLU A 1057 -60.49 -4.04 28.63
N ASN A 1058 -60.65 -2.91 29.32
CA ASN A 1058 -61.92 -2.22 29.38
C ASN A 1058 -62.27 -1.69 27.98
N VAL A 1059 -63.31 -2.25 27.36
CA VAL A 1059 -63.74 -1.90 25.98
C VAL A 1059 -64.56 -0.60 25.92
N ASP A 1060 -64.81 0.06 27.05
CA ASP A 1060 -65.44 1.39 27.08
C ASP A 1060 -64.45 2.44 27.64
N VAL A 1061 -63.47 2.80 26.80
CA VAL A 1061 -62.81 4.12 26.78
C VAL A 1061 -62.67 4.58 25.34
#